data_AF-A0A1X7RU51-F1
#
_entry.id   AF-A0A1X7RU51-F1
#
_cell.length_a   1.000
_cell.length_b   1.000
_cell.length_c   1.000
_cell.angle_alpha   90.00
_cell.angle_beta   90.00
_cell.angle_gamma   90.00
#
_symmetry.space_group_name_H-M   'P 1'
#
loop_
_entity.id
_entity.type
_entity.pdbx_description
1 polymer ?
#
loop_
_entity_poly.entity_id
_entity_poly.type
_entity_poly.pdbx_seq_one_letter_code
_entity_poly.pdbx_strand_id
1 'polypeptide(L)'
;MQFLSLFAFVATTVSAAAIESRQVCPVTPLLELVKIRTAFVSAQLVPVTPAQFRPMGPNANLENTFDPLLSVSVTYGRKAVTLGNTFSFAETVLEPAISFTAERLVNPYTTKYTIIMADPDAPSPTTSILTNFLHLIVSDAQPVCVADQERKTVAPYLLPAPSLTPHRYAFFVYRQPPGYVAPPPLQNLLGVVRAGFNVTKYADDNGLEGPIGGNFYREGLANFLGGIGHFYRDEINLAPLPLADDPLLTPTDRSLRNAQGVKASDFPQASPVPAPTARSSSIRQSLDTCCHKPDMQKDILDDISHRRYNPLRGSWVLVSPHRTKRPWQGQKEEPSKNILPTYDPSCYLCPGNKRAQGDSNPQYESTFVFVNDYSAVKEEQTEYHPPKENGTLACRLLRAEGTTGKCYVITFSPEHNLTLADMQPQDIMPVINTWTKIYTSHLDPHSPLLRATGSISNGNGIHTPTQQFRYMQIFENKGSAMGCSNPHPHGQCWATTSLPEEPSLEIQHLQEYRTNQSGAHMLVDYAKLESETGERTVYENESFWAGCPWWATWPFEIMVIAKAHRRALVDFSQREKEDLAETIAEVTRRYDNLFETNFPYSMGLHQAPLSGTDEEIEASHFHIHFYPPLLRSATVRKFLVGYEMMAEPQRDITPEQAAKRLRDCGGELYRRKL
;
A
#
# COMPACT_ATOMS: atom_id res chain seq x y z
N MET A 1 -63.54 -34.40 -20.88
CA MET A 1 -63.15 -34.31 -22.32
C MET A 1 -61.64 -34.10 -22.31
N GLN A 2 -60.77 -34.99 -22.84
CA GLN A 2 -60.63 -35.48 -24.24
C GLN A 2 -60.30 -34.32 -25.21
N PHE A 3 -59.29 -34.34 -26.08
CA PHE A 3 -58.03 -35.14 -26.29
C PHE A 3 -56.91 -34.09 -26.63
N LEU A 4 -55.59 -34.25 -26.45
CA LEU A 4 -54.57 -35.23 -26.88
C LEU A 4 -54.19 -35.19 -28.39
N SER A 5 -52.92 -34.86 -28.69
CA SER A 5 -52.18 -35.00 -29.98
C SER A 5 -52.57 -34.04 -31.16
N LEU A 6 -51.78 -33.84 -32.23
CA LEU A 6 -50.52 -34.46 -32.71
C LEU A 6 -49.63 -33.46 -33.52
N PHE A 7 -48.36 -33.81 -33.77
CA PHE A 7 -47.40 -33.14 -34.67
C PHE A 7 -47.74 -33.22 -36.18
N ALA A 8 -47.26 -32.25 -36.97
CA ALA A 8 -46.86 -32.45 -38.38
C ALA A 8 -45.79 -31.41 -38.82
N PHE A 9 -44.88 -31.82 -39.73
CA PHE A 9 -43.82 -31.00 -40.33
C PHE A 9 -44.23 -30.50 -41.73
N VAL A 10 -43.61 -29.41 -42.21
CA VAL A 10 -42.86 -29.29 -43.49
C VAL A 10 -42.29 -27.86 -43.60
N ALA A 11 -41.19 -27.69 -44.36
CA ALA A 11 -40.36 -26.47 -44.35
C ALA A 11 -40.38 -25.69 -45.69
N THR A 12 -39.59 -24.60 -45.70
CA THR A 12 -39.10 -23.82 -46.87
C THR A 12 -40.11 -23.08 -47.76
N THR A 13 -40.14 -21.75 -47.59
CA THR A 13 -39.69 -20.80 -48.63
C THR A 13 -39.05 -19.57 -47.97
N VAL A 14 -38.05 -18.97 -48.62
CA VAL A 14 -37.38 -17.73 -48.17
C VAL A 14 -37.79 -16.59 -49.09
N SER A 15 -38.24 -15.45 -48.55
CA SER A 15 -37.59 -14.13 -48.74
C SER A 15 -38.43 -12.95 -48.22
N ALA A 16 -37.72 -11.86 -47.91
CA ALA A 16 -38.17 -10.45 -47.94
C ALA A 16 -39.50 -10.04 -47.28
N ALA A 17 -39.44 -9.65 -45.99
CA ALA A 17 -40.04 -8.39 -45.50
C ALA A 17 -39.58 -7.97 -44.07
N ALA A 18 -38.34 -8.24 -43.66
CA ALA A 18 -37.78 -7.73 -42.40
C ALA A 18 -36.84 -6.54 -42.67
N ILE A 19 -37.42 -5.38 -43.03
CA ILE A 19 -36.67 -4.11 -43.00
C ILE A 19 -36.71 -3.60 -41.56
N GLU A 20 -35.96 -4.27 -40.70
CA GLU A 20 -35.56 -3.66 -39.43
C GLU A 20 -34.72 -2.43 -39.75
N SER A 21 -35.02 -1.31 -39.09
CA SER A 21 -34.25 -0.08 -39.22
C SER A 21 -32.86 -0.30 -38.62
N ARG A 22 -31.89 -0.74 -39.45
CA ARG A 22 -30.48 -0.82 -39.06
C ARG A 22 -30.06 0.50 -38.43
N GLN A 23 -29.85 0.46 -37.11
CA GLN A 23 -29.45 1.63 -36.33
C GLN A 23 -28.16 2.17 -36.93
N VAL A 24 -28.21 3.39 -37.46
CA VAL A 24 -27.09 3.96 -38.22
C VAL A 24 -25.94 4.23 -37.25
N CYS A 25 -24.96 3.34 -37.25
CA CYS A 25 -23.80 3.43 -36.38
C CYS A 25 -23.05 4.76 -36.65
N PRO A 26 -22.76 5.56 -35.61
CA PRO A 26 -22.08 6.83 -35.79
C PRO A 26 -20.65 6.61 -36.28
N VAL A 27 -20.25 7.33 -37.32
CA VAL A 27 -18.90 7.28 -37.92
C VAL A 27 -18.22 8.65 -37.79
N THR A 28 -16.94 8.68 -37.44
CA THR A 28 -16.22 9.93 -37.17
C THR A 28 -16.04 10.78 -38.43
N PRO A 29 -16.25 12.11 -38.39
CA PRO A 29 -15.85 13.01 -39.48
C PRO A 29 -14.33 13.03 -39.68
N LEU A 30 -13.86 13.10 -40.93
CA LEU A 30 -12.42 13.12 -41.26
C LEU A 30 -11.66 14.24 -40.53
N LEU A 31 -12.30 15.40 -40.33
CA LEU A 31 -11.71 16.54 -39.61
C LEU A 31 -11.42 16.22 -38.13
N GLU A 32 -12.25 15.43 -37.46
CA GLU A 32 -12.00 15.02 -36.08
C GLU A 32 -10.90 13.95 -35.99
N LEU A 33 -10.81 13.06 -36.97
CA LEU A 33 -9.71 12.09 -37.06
C LEU A 33 -8.35 12.80 -37.22
N VAL A 34 -8.28 13.85 -38.05
CA VAL A 34 -7.08 14.71 -38.16
C VAL A 34 -6.73 15.37 -36.82
N LYS A 35 -7.71 15.93 -36.10
CA LYS A 35 -7.47 16.52 -34.76
C LYS A 35 -6.95 15.49 -33.75
N ILE A 36 -7.54 14.30 -33.72
CA ILE A 36 -7.12 13.20 -32.84
C ILE A 36 -5.67 12.80 -33.14
N ARG A 37 -5.31 12.62 -34.42
CA ARG A 37 -3.94 12.29 -34.85
C ARG A 37 -2.94 13.38 -34.43
N THR A 38 -3.25 14.64 -34.70
CA THR A 38 -2.40 15.78 -34.30
C THR A 38 -2.21 15.83 -32.78
N ALA A 39 -3.27 15.63 -31.98
CA ALA A 39 -3.18 15.68 -30.53
C ALA A 39 -2.26 14.59 -29.94
N PHE A 40 -2.30 13.36 -30.48
CA PHE A 40 -1.40 12.28 -30.04
C PHE A 40 0.07 12.57 -30.36
N VAL A 41 0.36 13.17 -31.53
CA VAL A 41 1.71 13.60 -31.91
C VAL A 41 2.19 14.77 -31.05
N SER A 42 1.34 15.79 -30.82
CA SER A 42 1.66 16.91 -29.93
C SER A 42 1.86 16.49 -28.47
N ALA A 43 1.18 15.44 -28.01
CA ALA A 43 1.37 14.84 -26.68
C ALA A 43 2.55 13.86 -26.60
N GLN A 44 3.28 13.66 -27.70
CA GLN A 44 4.41 12.72 -27.83
C GLN A 44 4.04 11.26 -27.44
N LEU A 45 2.76 10.90 -27.57
CA LEU A 45 2.30 9.51 -27.39
C LEU A 45 2.68 8.64 -28.58
N VAL A 46 2.85 9.27 -29.74
CA VAL A 46 3.25 8.71 -31.03
C VAL A 46 4.23 9.72 -31.67
N PRO A 47 5.32 9.28 -32.32
CA PRO A 47 6.27 10.20 -32.96
C PRO A 47 5.70 10.86 -34.22
N VAL A 48 6.40 11.88 -34.75
CA VAL A 48 6.03 12.51 -36.05
C VAL A 48 6.28 11.55 -37.22
N THR A 49 7.32 10.71 -37.12
CA THR A 49 7.62 9.64 -38.09
C THR A 49 8.04 8.35 -37.36
N PRO A 50 7.82 7.15 -37.93
CA PRO A 50 8.12 5.88 -37.25
C PRO A 50 9.58 5.75 -36.82
N ALA A 51 10.50 6.34 -37.59
CA ALA A 51 11.95 6.35 -37.32
C ALA A 51 12.35 7.17 -36.08
N GLN A 52 11.42 7.91 -35.47
CA GLN A 52 11.65 8.66 -34.22
C GLN A 52 11.08 7.94 -32.98
N PHE A 53 10.49 6.76 -33.12
CA PHE A 53 9.87 6.01 -32.02
C PHE A 53 10.86 5.70 -30.90
N ARG A 54 10.48 6.03 -29.66
CA ARG A 54 11.26 5.78 -28.44
C ARG A 54 10.40 5.08 -27.39
N PRO A 55 10.52 3.75 -27.21
CA PRO A 55 9.70 3.03 -26.24
C PRO A 55 10.16 3.20 -24.78
N MET A 56 11.30 3.84 -24.49
CA MET A 56 11.82 4.00 -23.12
C MET A 56 12.60 5.32 -22.95
N GLY A 57 12.72 5.77 -21.71
CA GLY A 57 13.48 6.97 -21.32
C GLY A 57 12.67 8.27 -21.43
N PRO A 58 13.32 9.44 -21.26
CA PRO A 58 12.65 10.73 -21.31
C PRO A 58 11.96 10.97 -22.67
N ASN A 59 10.71 11.44 -22.62
CA ASN A 59 9.83 11.65 -23.78
C ASN A 59 9.53 10.36 -24.57
N ALA A 60 9.33 9.23 -23.86
CA ALA A 60 8.88 7.98 -24.46
C ALA A 60 7.52 8.12 -25.19
N ASN A 61 7.35 7.31 -26.24
CA ASN A 61 6.12 7.14 -27.01
C ASN A 61 5.60 5.72 -26.75
N LEU A 62 4.28 5.53 -26.69
CA LEU A 62 3.68 4.20 -26.52
C LEU A 62 3.58 3.43 -27.84
N GLU A 63 3.42 4.14 -28.95
CA GLU A 63 3.22 3.53 -30.28
C GLU A 63 4.08 4.17 -31.37
N ASN A 64 4.42 3.37 -32.40
CA ASN A 64 5.30 3.80 -33.49
C ASN A 64 4.56 4.60 -34.59
N THR A 65 3.26 4.38 -34.72
CA THR A 65 2.36 4.96 -35.72
C THR A 65 0.96 5.10 -35.15
N PHE A 66 0.15 5.97 -35.75
CA PHE A 66 -1.25 6.13 -35.43
C PHE A 66 -1.95 6.83 -36.59
N ASP A 67 -2.96 6.17 -37.16
CA ASP A 67 -3.82 6.75 -38.19
C ASP A 67 -5.28 6.44 -37.84
N PRO A 68 -5.94 7.35 -37.08
CA PRO A 68 -7.25 7.06 -36.53
C PRO A 68 -8.33 7.01 -37.61
N LEU A 69 -9.11 5.93 -37.59
CA LEU A 69 -10.28 5.69 -38.43
C LEU A 69 -11.59 5.84 -37.63
N LEU A 70 -11.50 5.83 -36.30
CA LEU A 70 -12.60 6.01 -35.34
C LEU A 70 -12.18 6.87 -34.13
N SER A 71 -13.17 7.48 -33.48
CA SER A 71 -13.00 8.31 -32.27
C SER A 71 -13.42 7.55 -31.01
N VAL A 72 -12.60 7.66 -29.96
CA VAL A 72 -12.81 6.97 -28.67
C VAL A 72 -13.30 7.95 -27.62
N SER A 73 -14.45 7.64 -27.01
CA SER A 73 -15.03 8.37 -25.89
C SER A 73 -14.75 7.61 -24.59
N VAL A 74 -14.19 8.31 -23.61
CA VAL A 74 -13.86 7.77 -22.28
C VAL A 74 -14.41 8.72 -21.23
N THR A 75 -15.10 8.18 -20.21
CA THR A 75 -15.66 8.97 -19.11
C THR A 75 -15.35 8.34 -17.76
N TYR A 76 -14.81 9.14 -16.84
CA TYR A 76 -14.72 8.83 -15.42
C TYR A 76 -15.88 9.51 -14.68
N GLY A 77 -16.86 8.72 -14.24
CA GLY A 77 -18.08 9.24 -13.63
C GLY A 77 -18.85 10.18 -14.57
N ARG A 78 -18.81 11.49 -14.28
CA ARG A 78 -19.44 12.54 -15.10
C ARG A 78 -18.45 13.33 -15.98
N LYS A 79 -17.15 13.06 -15.88
CA LYS A 79 -16.09 13.85 -16.54
C LYS A 79 -15.54 13.09 -17.75
N ALA A 80 -15.62 13.72 -18.92
CA ALA A 80 -15.13 13.16 -20.17
C ALA A 80 -13.63 13.41 -20.36
N VAL A 81 -12.95 12.45 -20.99
CA VAL A 81 -11.58 12.59 -21.47
C VAL A 81 -11.58 13.28 -22.83
N THR A 82 -10.83 14.35 -22.97
CA THR A 82 -10.77 15.20 -24.17
C THR A 82 -9.32 15.54 -24.51
N LEU A 83 -8.62 14.58 -25.13
CA LEU A 83 -7.31 14.76 -25.78
C LEU A 83 -6.29 15.59 -24.96
N GLY A 84 -6.04 15.17 -23.72
CA GLY A 84 -5.00 15.72 -22.85
C GLY A 84 -5.49 16.60 -21.71
N ASN A 85 -6.81 16.68 -21.47
CA ASN A 85 -7.34 17.34 -20.28
C ASN A 85 -6.91 16.65 -18.97
N THR A 86 -6.98 17.38 -17.86
CA THR A 86 -6.44 16.95 -16.57
C THR A 86 -7.49 16.33 -15.65
N PHE A 87 -7.05 15.28 -14.94
CA PHE A 87 -7.78 14.60 -13.88
C PHE A 87 -6.94 14.62 -12.61
N SER A 88 -7.61 14.37 -11.49
CA SER A 88 -7.01 14.02 -10.21
C SER A 88 -7.16 12.52 -9.95
N PHE A 89 -6.23 11.94 -9.20
CA PHE A 89 -6.25 10.55 -8.73
C PHE A 89 -7.64 10.12 -8.22
N ALA A 90 -8.32 10.98 -7.45
CA ALA A 90 -9.65 10.73 -6.88
C ALA A 90 -10.75 10.56 -7.94
N GLU A 91 -10.64 11.20 -9.10
CA GLU A 91 -11.57 11.02 -10.22
C GLU A 91 -11.32 9.71 -10.98
N THR A 92 -10.10 9.16 -10.91
CA THR A 92 -9.64 8.00 -11.69
C THR A 92 -9.50 6.71 -10.86
N VAL A 93 -10.04 6.66 -9.64
CA VAL A 93 -10.01 5.45 -8.79
C VAL A 93 -10.82 4.28 -9.40
N LEU A 94 -11.89 4.58 -10.14
CA LEU A 94 -12.79 3.59 -10.74
C LEU A 94 -12.51 3.41 -12.23
N GLU A 95 -12.71 2.19 -12.74
CA GLU A 95 -12.56 1.87 -14.17
C GLU A 95 -13.46 2.77 -15.04
N PRO A 96 -12.93 3.40 -16.10
CA PRO A 96 -13.71 4.32 -16.93
C PRO A 96 -14.66 3.58 -17.87
N ALA A 97 -15.80 4.21 -18.18
CA ALA A 97 -16.64 3.75 -19.28
C ALA A 97 -15.98 4.14 -20.61
N ILE A 98 -15.68 3.13 -21.46
CA ILE A 98 -15.03 3.30 -22.77
C ILE A 98 -16.00 2.90 -23.89
N SER A 99 -16.19 3.77 -24.87
CA SER A 99 -17.00 3.54 -26.08
C SER A 99 -16.34 4.17 -27.30
N PHE A 100 -16.73 3.76 -28.51
CA PHE A 100 -16.17 4.33 -29.74
C PHE A 100 -17.15 4.25 -30.91
N THR A 101 -16.93 5.12 -31.90
CA THR A 101 -17.68 5.16 -33.17
C THR A 101 -17.36 3.95 -34.06
N ALA A 102 -18.26 3.64 -35.00
CA ALA A 102 -17.97 2.63 -36.02
C ALA A 102 -16.98 3.15 -37.07
N GLU A 103 -16.29 2.21 -37.70
CA GLU A 103 -15.46 2.44 -38.88
C GLU A 103 -16.31 2.47 -40.16
N ARG A 104 -15.95 3.32 -41.12
CA ARG A 104 -16.80 3.69 -42.28
C ARG A 104 -17.10 2.59 -43.28
N LEU A 105 -16.23 1.58 -43.41
CA LEU A 105 -16.29 0.56 -44.47
C LEU A 105 -16.33 -0.89 -43.91
N VAL A 106 -16.59 -1.03 -42.61
CA VAL A 106 -16.45 -2.29 -41.86
C VAL A 106 -17.75 -2.57 -41.11
N ASN A 107 -18.18 -3.83 -41.04
CA ASN A 107 -19.44 -4.20 -40.39
C ASN A 107 -19.31 -4.18 -38.84
N PRO A 108 -19.92 -3.21 -38.14
CA PRO A 108 -19.69 -3.03 -36.70
C PRO A 108 -20.26 -4.17 -35.85
N TYR A 109 -21.23 -4.92 -36.36
CA TYR A 109 -21.87 -6.04 -35.66
C TYR A 109 -21.04 -7.33 -35.71
N THR A 110 -20.12 -7.48 -36.66
CA THR A 110 -19.26 -8.67 -36.80
C THR A 110 -17.79 -8.41 -36.49
N THR A 111 -17.31 -7.17 -36.64
CA THR A 111 -15.92 -6.82 -36.35
C THR A 111 -15.73 -6.46 -34.89
N LYS A 112 -14.74 -7.09 -34.27
CA LYS A 112 -14.32 -6.89 -32.89
C LYS A 112 -13.00 -6.12 -32.80
N TYR A 113 -12.78 -5.50 -31.65
CA TYR A 113 -11.66 -4.61 -31.39
C TYR A 113 -11.05 -4.90 -30.02
N THR A 114 -9.74 -4.68 -29.89
CA THR A 114 -9.02 -4.70 -28.62
C THR A 114 -8.74 -3.26 -28.18
N ILE A 115 -9.11 -2.92 -26.95
CA ILE A 115 -8.81 -1.66 -26.28
C ILE A 115 -7.60 -1.88 -25.36
N ILE A 116 -6.59 -1.00 -25.40
CA ILE A 116 -5.45 -1.00 -24.48
C ILE A 116 -5.33 0.38 -23.82
N MET A 117 -5.07 0.42 -22.52
CA MET A 117 -4.72 1.64 -21.78
C MET A 117 -3.32 1.51 -21.18
N ALA A 118 -2.45 2.49 -21.41
CA ALA A 118 -1.09 2.52 -20.87
C ALA A 118 -0.59 3.93 -20.53
N ASP A 119 0.43 3.99 -19.69
CA ASP A 119 1.13 5.20 -19.22
C ASP A 119 2.62 5.12 -19.60
N PRO A 120 3.16 5.97 -20.49
CA PRO A 120 4.57 5.96 -20.85
C PRO A 120 5.47 6.55 -19.75
N ASP A 121 4.90 7.27 -18.78
CA ASP A 121 5.61 8.14 -17.86
C ASP A 121 5.80 7.54 -16.45
N ALA A 122 5.16 6.43 -16.11
CA ALA A 122 5.21 5.86 -14.75
C ALA A 122 6.65 5.64 -14.19
N PRO A 123 6.93 5.93 -12.90
CA PRO A 123 6.11 6.61 -11.89
C PRO A 123 6.22 8.15 -11.91
N SER A 124 6.98 8.77 -12.81
CA SER A 124 6.81 10.19 -13.19
C SER A 124 7.53 10.53 -14.51
N PRO A 125 7.06 11.50 -15.32
CA PRO A 125 7.75 11.94 -16.53
C PRO A 125 9.23 12.31 -16.35
N THR A 126 9.64 12.68 -15.14
CA THR A 126 11.03 13.02 -14.77
C THR A 126 11.82 11.88 -14.15
N THR A 127 11.16 10.80 -13.73
CA THR A 127 11.77 9.61 -13.09
C THR A 127 11.14 8.32 -13.61
N SER A 128 10.93 8.23 -14.94
CA SER A 128 10.20 7.12 -15.56
C SER A 128 11.03 5.83 -15.58
N ILE A 129 11.00 5.12 -14.46
CA ILE A 129 11.66 3.82 -14.22
C ILE A 129 10.70 2.64 -14.39
N LEU A 130 9.42 2.90 -14.67
CA LEU A 130 8.37 1.90 -14.94
C LEU A 130 7.65 2.19 -16.28
N THR A 131 8.34 2.82 -17.23
CA THR A 131 7.84 3.25 -18.56
C THR A 131 6.90 2.25 -19.22
N ASN A 132 5.88 2.75 -19.93
CA ASN A 132 4.86 1.96 -20.61
C ASN A 132 4.15 1.01 -19.65
N PHE A 133 3.61 1.55 -18.58
CA PHE A 133 2.88 0.81 -17.57
C PHE A 133 1.49 0.43 -18.08
N LEU A 134 1.14 -0.85 -18.06
CA LEU A 134 -0.15 -1.34 -18.53
C LEU A 134 -1.27 -1.13 -17.48
N HIS A 135 -2.32 -0.40 -17.86
CA HIS A 135 -3.48 -0.16 -16.99
C HIS A 135 -4.67 -1.09 -17.29
N LEU A 136 -5.02 -1.32 -18.56
CA LEU A 136 -6.22 -2.08 -18.96
C LEU A 136 -6.02 -2.74 -20.34
N ILE A 137 -6.52 -3.96 -20.54
CA ILE A 137 -6.76 -4.55 -21.86
C ILE A 137 -8.16 -5.18 -21.89
N VAL A 138 -8.99 -4.74 -22.83
CA VAL A 138 -10.34 -5.28 -23.08
C VAL A 138 -10.42 -5.76 -24.53
N SER A 139 -10.62 -7.06 -24.71
CA SER A 139 -10.84 -7.73 -25.99
C SER A 139 -12.34 -7.81 -26.31
N ASP A 140 -12.64 -8.12 -27.57
CA ASP A 140 -13.98 -8.42 -28.11
C ASP A 140 -14.94 -7.22 -28.11
N ALA A 141 -14.43 -6.01 -27.85
CA ALA A 141 -15.22 -4.79 -27.83
C ALA A 141 -15.76 -4.42 -29.22
N GLN A 142 -16.90 -3.73 -29.26
CA GLN A 142 -17.58 -3.31 -30.49
C GLN A 142 -18.00 -1.84 -30.42
N PRO A 143 -18.29 -1.17 -31.56
CA PRO A 143 -18.74 0.21 -31.59
C PRO A 143 -20.02 0.44 -30.77
N VAL A 144 -20.23 1.69 -30.33
CA VAL A 144 -21.30 2.12 -29.40
C VAL A 144 -22.74 1.84 -29.87
N CYS A 145 -22.94 1.53 -31.16
CA CYS A 145 -24.23 1.10 -31.70
C CYS A 145 -24.56 -0.39 -31.46
N VAL A 146 -23.61 -1.19 -30.98
CA VAL A 146 -23.84 -2.59 -30.59
C VAL A 146 -24.11 -2.63 -29.09
N ALA A 147 -25.39 -2.74 -28.72
CA ALA A 147 -25.81 -2.72 -27.31
C ALA A 147 -25.33 -3.97 -26.55
N ASP A 148 -25.68 -5.16 -27.05
CA ASP A 148 -25.45 -6.45 -26.39
C ASP A 148 -24.04 -7.02 -26.68
N GLN A 149 -23.00 -6.18 -26.54
CA GLN A 149 -21.62 -6.58 -26.82
C GLN A 149 -20.94 -7.27 -25.63
N GLU A 150 -20.54 -8.54 -25.80
CA GLU A 150 -19.72 -9.26 -24.82
C GLU A 150 -18.25 -8.86 -24.91
N ARG A 151 -17.75 -8.18 -23.87
CA ARG A 151 -16.34 -7.78 -23.72
C ARG A 151 -15.58 -8.77 -22.84
N LYS A 152 -14.31 -9.02 -23.17
CA LYS A 152 -13.41 -9.89 -22.38
C LYS A 152 -12.27 -9.09 -21.78
N THR A 153 -12.24 -8.95 -20.47
CA THR A 153 -11.15 -8.27 -19.74
C THR A 153 -9.91 -9.16 -19.70
N VAL A 154 -8.95 -8.88 -20.59
CA VAL A 154 -7.66 -9.59 -20.68
C VAL A 154 -6.75 -9.12 -19.56
N ALA A 155 -6.57 -7.81 -19.37
CA ALA A 155 -5.88 -7.25 -18.22
C ALA A 155 -6.84 -6.29 -17.48
N PRO A 156 -7.19 -6.53 -16.21
CA PRO A 156 -8.16 -5.73 -15.48
C PRO A 156 -7.63 -4.33 -15.19
N TYR A 157 -8.53 -3.37 -14.97
CA TYR A 157 -8.17 -2.00 -14.65
C TYR A 157 -7.31 -1.93 -13.39
N LEU A 158 -6.12 -1.37 -13.55
CA LEU A 158 -5.29 -0.90 -12.46
C LEU A 158 -5.33 0.63 -12.48
N LEU A 159 -5.70 1.24 -11.36
CA LEU A 159 -5.80 2.70 -11.24
C LEU A 159 -4.43 3.39 -11.44
N PRO A 160 -4.42 4.66 -11.92
CA PRO A 160 -3.28 5.57 -11.86
C PRO A 160 -2.56 5.58 -10.50
N ALA A 161 -1.25 5.80 -10.51
CA ALA A 161 -0.49 6.08 -9.30
C ALA A 161 -0.45 7.62 -9.06
N PRO A 162 -0.65 8.11 -7.82
CA PRO A 162 -0.55 9.53 -7.54
C PRO A 162 0.88 10.02 -7.76
N SER A 163 1.04 11.13 -8.50
CA SER A 163 2.34 11.72 -8.81
C SER A 163 2.30 13.24 -8.70
N LEU A 164 3.46 13.88 -8.48
CA LEU A 164 3.52 15.34 -8.38
C LEU A 164 3.42 16.03 -9.76
N THR A 165 4.03 15.44 -10.78
CA THR A 165 4.10 15.96 -12.16
C THR A 165 3.06 15.28 -13.06
N PRO A 166 2.48 15.95 -14.08
CA PRO A 166 1.39 15.36 -14.86
C PRO A 166 1.83 14.24 -15.84
N HIS A 167 1.50 12.99 -15.50
CA HIS A 167 1.63 11.80 -16.38
C HIS A 167 0.70 11.89 -17.59
N ARG A 168 0.93 11.06 -18.62
CA ARG A 168 0.03 10.84 -19.75
C ARG A 168 -0.63 9.46 -19.66
N TYR A 169 -1.95 9.39 -19.66
CA TYR A 169 -2.67 8.11 -19.71
C TYR A 169 -3.41 8.01 -21.04
N ALA A 170 -3.00 7.06 -21.89
CA ALA A 170 -3.51 6.92 -23.25
C ALA A 170 -4.34 5.64 -23.43
N PHE A 171 -5.43 5.76 -24.19
CA PHE A 171 -6.25 4.66 -24.66
C PHE A 171 -6.05 4.50 -26.17
N PHE A 172 -5.83 3.27 -26.61
CA PHE A 172 -5.72 2.87 -28.01
C PHE A 172 -6.74 1.78 -28.35
N VAL A 173 -7.18 1.76 -29.61
CA VAL A 173 -8.10 0.76 -30.16
C VAL A 173 -7.50 0.15 -31.43
N TYR A 174 -7.49 -1.18 -31.49
CA TYR A 174 -6.97 -1.98 -32.59
C TYR A 174 -8.08 -2.89 -33.12
N ARG A 175 -8.12 -3.11 -34.44
CA ARG A 175 -9.04 -4.10 -35.04
C ARG A 175 -8.49 -5.51 -34.80
N GLN A 176 -9.39 -6.45 -34.49
CA GLN A 176 -9.01 -7.85 -34.36
C GLN A 176 -9.04 -8.56 -35.72
N PRO A 177 -8.08 -9.45 -36.02
CA PRO A 177 -8.09 -10.24 -37.24
C PRO A 177 -9.24 -11.27 -37.24
N PRO A 178 -9.69 -11.77 -38.40
CA PRO A 178 -10.74 -12.79 -38.49
C PRO A 178 -10.37 -14.06 -37.70
N GLY A 179 -11.26 -14.49 -36.80
CA GLY A 179 -11.03 -15.66 -35.94
C GLY A 179 -10.10 -15.42 -34.74
N TYR A 180 -9.78 -14.15 -34.41
CA TYR A 180 -8.99 -13.80 -33.23
C TYR A 180 -9.50 -14.47 -31.94
N VAL A 181 -8.56 -15.02 -31.18
CA VAL A 181 -8.79 -15.52 -29.82
C VAL A 181 -7.92 -14.69 -28.89
N ALA A 182 -8.56 -14.02 -27.92
CA ALA A 182 -7.86 -13.26 -26.90
C ALA A 182 -6.85 -14.16 -26.14
N PRO A 183 -5.63 -13.69 -25.85
CA PRO A 183 -4.67 -14.46 -25.07
C PRO A 183 -5.20 -14.71 -23.65
N PRO A 184 -4.65 -15.72 -22.94
CA PRO A 184 -5.03 -16.02 -21.56
C PRO A 184 -5.01 -14.76 -20.68
N PRO A 185 -6.02 -14.54 -19.81
CA PRO A 185 -6.12 -13.26 -19.10
C PRO A 185 -4.92 -12.99 -18.20
N LEU A 186 -4.32 -11.82 -18.38
CA LEU A 186 -3.27 -11.20 -17.55
C LEU A 186 -3.80 -10.73 -16.18
N GLN A 187 -4.84 -11.39 -15.66
CA GLN A 187 -5.65 -10.94 -14.51
C GLN A 187 -4.87 -10.92 -13.19
N ASN A 188 -3.78 -11.69 -13.09
CA ASN A 188 -2.95 -11.80 -11.89
C ASN A 188 -1.59 -11.07 -11.99
N LEU A 189 -1.36 -10.25 -13.04
CA LEU A 189 -0.08 -9.55 -13.19
C LEU A 189 0.11 -8.43 -12.14
N LEU A 190 1.08 -8.64 -11.25
CA LEU A 190 1.62 -7.66 -10.32
C LEU A 190 2.11 -6.39 -11.07
N GLY A 191 2.12 -5.24 -10.39
CA GLY A 191 2.52 -3.96 -11.00
C GLY A 191 3.91 -3.97 -11.65
N VAL A 192 4.87 -4.75 -11.11
CA VAL A 192 6.22 -4.90 -11.68
C VAL A 192 6.19 -5.57 -13.07
N VAL A 193 5.19 -6.41 -13.37
CA VAL A 193 5.02 -7.08 -14.67
C VAL A 193 4.13 -6.27 -15.63
N ARG A 194 3.56 -5.16 -15.16
CA ARG A 194 2.85 -4.17 -15.99
C ARG A 194 3.76 -3.04 -16.45
N ALA A 195 4.82 -2.75 -15.71
CA ALA A 195 5.91 -1.88 -16.13
C ALA A 195 6.67 -2.47 -17.33
N GLY A 196 7.14 -1.62 -18.24
CA GLY A 196 7.86 -2.07 -19.44
C GLY A 196 6.98 -2.77 -20.48
N PHE A 197 5.64 -2.68 -20.38
CA PHE A 197 4.73 -3.35 -21.30
C PHE A 197 4.80 -2.70 -22.69
N ASN A 198 5.40 -3.41 -23.64
CA ASN A 198 5.56 -2.95 -25.01
C ASN A 198 4.24 -3.13 -25.78
N VAL A 199 3.47 -2.04 -25.91
CA VAL A 199 2.15 -2.02 -26.55
C VAL A 199 2.22 -2.46 -28.01
N THR A 200 3.15 -1.89 -28.79
CA THR A 200 3.40 -2.27 -30.19
C THR A 200 3.70 -3.76 -30.32
N LYS A 201 4.61 -4.31 -29.50
CA LYS A 201 4.92 -5.74 -29.52
C LYS A 201 3.71 -6.59 -29.16
N TYR A 202 2.89 -6.19 -28.19
CA TYR A 202 1.66 -6.91 -27.88
C TYR A 202 0.69 -6.91 -29.06
N ALA A 203 0.56 -5.80 -29.79
CA ALA A 203 -0.24 -5.74 -31.01
C ALA A 203 0.31 -6.66 -32.11
N ASP A 204 1.62 -6.60 -32.39
CA ASP A 204 2.32 -7.45 -33.36
C ASP A 204 2.16 -8.96 -33.04
N ASP A 205 2.48 -9.36 -31.79
CA ASP A 205 2.40 -10.76 -31.32
C ASP A 205 0.98 -11.34 -31.40
N ASN A 206 -0.04 -10.47 -31.38
CA ASN A 206 -1.46 -10.84 -31.43
C ASN A 206 -2.09 -10.60 -32.82
N GLY A 207 -1.33 -10.10 -33.81
CA GLY A 207 -1.85 -9.76 -35.14
C GLY A 207 -2.92 -8.66 -35.13
N LEU A 208 -2.88 -7.74 -34.17
CA LEU A 208 -3.87 -6.66 -34.03
C LEU A 208 -3.56 -5.51 -35.01
N GLU A 209 -4.56 -5.08 -35.77
CA GLU A 209 -4.39 -4.03 -36.79
C GLU A 209 -4.66 -2.65 -36.17
N GLY A 210 -3.61 -1.83 -36.02
CA GLY A 210 -3.76 -0.46 -35.50
C GLY A 210 -2.46 0.13 -34.94
N PRO A 211 -2.56 1.14 -34.05
CA PRO A 211 -3.79 1.70 -33.50
C PRO A 211 -4.62 2.50 -34.53
N ILE A 212 -5.93 2.23 -34.56
CA ILE A 212 -6.92 2.89 -35.45
C ILE A 212 -7.88 3.83 -34.71
N GLY A 213 -7.69 4.05 -33.43
CA GLY A 213 -8.43 5.04 -32.65
C GLY A 213 -7.82 5.22 -31.27
N GLY A 214 -8.05 6.38 -30.65
CA GLY A 214 -7.54 6.64 -29.31
C GLY A 214 -8.05 7.94 -28.70
N ASN A 215 -7.81 8.08 -27.40
CA ASN A 215 -8.01 9.30 -26.60
C ASN A 215 -7.05 9.27 -25.39
N PHE A 216 -6.78 10.39 -24.71
CA PHE A 216 -5.83 10.43 -23.60
C PHE A 216 -6.13 11.57 -22.62
N TYR A 217 -5.63 11.45 -21.39
CA TYR A 217 -5.70 12.48 -20.33
C TYR A 217 -4.37 12.62 -19.60
N ARG A 218 -4.32 13.53 -18.62
CA ARG A 218 -3.19 13.68 -17.69
C ARG A 218 -3.64 13.63 -16.23
N GLU A 219 -2.83 13.04 -15.35
CA GLU A 219 -3.08 12.98 -13.88
C GLU A 219 -1.83 13.47 -13.13
N GLY A 220 -2.01 14.16 -12.00
CA GLY A 220 -0.93 14.62 -11.13
C GLY A 220 -1.35 15.70 -10.13
N LEU A 221 -0.68 15.77 -8.98
CA LEU A 221 -1.03 16.58 -7.81
C LEU A 221 -1.02 18.10 -8.07
N ALA A 222 -0.24 18.56 -9.06
CA ALA A 222 -0.30 19.94 -9.54
C ALA A 222 -1.72 20.35 -9.97
N ASN A 223 -2.54 19.40 -10.45
CA ASN A 223 -3.94 19.65 -10.83
C ASN A 223 -4.87 19.81 -9.60
N PHE A 224 -4.48 19.31 -8.43
CA PHE A 224 -5.21 19.50 -7.16
C PHE A 224 -4.95 20.90 -6.58
N LEU A 225 -3.73 21.41 -6.73
CA LEU A 225 -3.34 22.78 -6.35
C LEU A 225 -3.76 23.84 -7.39
N GLY A 226 -4.17 23.43 -8.59
CA GLY A 226 -4.57 24.34 -9.68
C GLY A 226 -5.76 25.28 -9.38
N GLY A 227 -6.51 25.04 -8.30
CA GLY A 227 -7.51 25.98 -7.80
C GLY A 227 -6.95 27.13 -6.96
N ILE A 228 -5.67 27.07 -6.54
CA ILE A 228 -5.04 27.99 -5.57
C ILE A 228 -3.55 28.21 -5.91
N GLY A 229 -3.21 28.70 -7.11
CA GLY A 229 -1.79 28.73 -7.49
C GLY A 229 -1.37 29.43 -8.79
N HIS A 230 -1.85 30.65 -9.05
CA HIS A 230 -1.27 31.49 -10.12
C HIS A 230 0.08 32.11 -9.68
N PHE A 231 1.14 31.32 -9.49
CA PHE A 231 2.54 31.80 -9.39
C PHE A 231 3.57 30.65 -9.54
N TYR A 232 4.06 30.41 -10.77
CA TYR A 232 5.50 30.34 -11.10
C TYR A 232 5.66 30.39 -12.64
N ARG A 233 6.81 30.89 -13.10
CA ARG A 233 7.19 31.22 -14.51
C ARG A 233 8.50 30.52 -14.86
N ASP A 234 9.01 30.44 -16.09
CA ASP A 234 8.57 30.83 -17.46
C ASP A 234 9.02 29.66 -18.41
N GLU A 235 9.11 29.65 -19.75
CA GLU A 235 8.96 30.63 -20.84
C GLU A 235 8.24 29.98 -22.04
N ILE A 236 7.52 30.78 -22.86
CA ILE A 236 7.55 30.66 -24.34
C ILE A 236 7.49 32.09 -24.92
N ASN A 237 8.40 32.41 -25.85
CA ASN A 237 8.39 33.70 -26.55
C ASN A 237 7.23 33.83 -27.55
N LEU A 238 6.41 34.87 -27.43
CA LEU A 238 5.56 35.41 -28.50
C LEU A 238 5.44 36.94 -28.38
N ALA A 239 5.30 37.63 -29.51
CA ALA A 239 5.44 39.09 -29.62
C ALA A 239 4.16 39.88 -29.24
N PRO A 240 4.29 41.14 -28.77
CA PRO A 240 3.15 41.95 -28.32
C PRO A 240 2.43 42.69 -29.46
N LEU A 241 1.11 42.77 -29.35
CA LEU A 241 0.24 43.72 -30.06
C LEU A 241 -0.81 44.30 -29.06
N PRO A 242 -1.42 45.47 -29.34
CA PRO A 242 -1.61 46.48 -28.31
C PRO A 242 -2.92 46.40 -27.50
N LEU A 243 -2.90 47.15 -26.40
CA LEU A 243 -4.05 47.48 -25.54
C LEU A 243 -5.11 48.31 -26.30
N ALA A 244 -6.34 48.22 -25.80
CA ALA A 244 -7.42 49.18 -26.04
C ALA A 244 -8.19 49.38 -24.72
N ASP A 245 -8.55 50.64 -24.43
CA ASP A 245 -9.20 51.06 -23.18
C ASP A 245 -10.73 50.85 -23.20
N ASP A 246 -11.35 50.65 -22.03
CA ASP A 246 -12.21 51.66 -21.36
C ASP A 246 -12.62 51.16 -19.94
N PRO A 247 -13.27 51.98 -19.06
CA PRO A 247 -13.08 51.86 -17.61
C PRO A 247 -14.42 51.66 -16.84
N LEU A 248 -14.67 52.49 -15.81
CA LEU A 248 -15.77 52.47 -14.82
C LEU A 248 -15.57 51.43 -13.70
N LEU A 249 -15.68 51.75 -12.40
CA LEU A 249 -16.05 53.01 -11.72
C LEU A 249 -15.30 53.13 -10.37
N THR A 250 -15.20 54.34 -9.83
CA THR A 250 -14.59 54.65 -8.51
C THR A 250 -15.67 55.30 -7.58
N PRO A 251 -15.40 55.78 -6.34
CA PRO A 251 -16.11 55.27 -5.17
C PRO A 251 -16.85 56.38 -4.35
N THR A 252 -16.86 56.25 -3.00
CA THR A 252 -17.40 57.19 -1.96
C THR A 252 -18.91 57.04 -1.65
N ASP A 253 -19.44 57.34 -0.44
CA ASP A 253 -18.78 57.76 0.81
C ASP A 253 -19.48 57.30 2.12
N ARG A 254 -18.73 57.44 3.23
CA ARG A 254 -19.09 57.67 4.66
C ARG A 254 -20.56 57.57 5.16
N SER A 255 -20.75 56.57 6.05
CA SER A 255 -21.18 56.67 7.46
C SER A 255 -22.44 57.46 7.90
N LEU A 256 -23.20 56.90 8.88
CA LEU A 256 -23.71 57.65 10.05
C LEU A 256 -24.23 56.75 11.22
N ARG A 257 -23.59 56.91 12.40
CA ARG A 257 -24.07 56.79 13.81
C ARG A 257 -25.14 55.76 14.26
N ASN A 258 -24.70 54.96 15.25
CA ASN A 258 -25.28 54.70 16.59
C ASN A 258 -26.79 54.42 16.80
N ALA A 259 -27.08 53.26 17.39
CA ALA A 259 -28.08 53.08 18.46
C ALA A 259 -27.51 52.13 19.54
N GLN A 260 -28.06 52.13 20.76
CA GLN A 260 -27.44 51.48 21.93
C GLN A 260 -28.21 50.22 22.42
N GLY A 261 -27.44 49.15 22.67
CA GLY A 261 -27.56 48.30 23.86
C GLY A 261 -28.74 47.31 24.00
N VAL A 262 -28.40 46.10 24.48
CA VAL A 262 -29.08 45.34 25.55
C VAL A 262 -28.03 44.36 26.13
N LYS A 263 -28.18 43.92 27.39
CA LYS A 263 -27.21 43.06 28.08
C LYS A 263 -27.40 41.57 27.75
N ALA A 264 -26.33 40.80 27.87
CA ALA A 264 -26.37 39.34 27.77
C ALA A 264 -26.79 38.70 29.11
N SER A 265 -27.99 38.11 29.15
CA SER A 265 -28.40 37.13 30.16
C SER A 265 -29.73 36.48 29.75
N ASP A 266 -29.70 35.43 28.93
CA ASP A 266 -30.83 34.50 28.76
C ASP A 266 -30.43 33.26 27.92
N PHE A 267 -31.06 32.11 28.23
CA PHE A 267 -31.01 30.81 27.51
C PHE A 267 -29.67 30.02 27.55
N PRO A 268 -29.74 28.65 27.57
CA PRO A 268 -29.35 27.98 28.82
C PRO A 268 -28.25 26.91 28.71
N GLN A 269 -27.73 26.50 29.87
CA GLN A 269 -26.74 25.44 30.03
C GLN A 269 -27.36 24.04 29.83
N ALA A 270 -26.63 23.15 29.14
CA ALA A 270 -26.97 21.73 29.04
C ALA A 270 -26.49 20.96 30.30
N SER A 271 -27.29 20.01 30.78
CA SER A 271 -27.01 19.23 31.99
C SER A 271 -26.06 18.05 31.73
N PRO A 272 -25.15 17.70 32.67
CA PRO A 272 -24.27 16.55 32.53
C PRO A 272 -24.98 15.22 32.83
N VAL A 273 -24.56 14.15 32.15
CA VAL A 273 -25.02 12.77 32.40
C VAL A 273 -24.21 12.15 33.56
N PRO A 274 -24.84 11.49 34.56
CA PRO A 274 -24.12 10.90 35.67
C PRO A 274 -23.54 9.51 35.33
N ALA A 275 -22.34 9.23 35.86
CA ALA A 275 -21.71 7.91 35.76
C ALA A 275 -22.37 6.87 36.71
N PRO A 276 -22.36 5.57 36.35
CA PRO A 276 -22.91 4.52 37.21
C PRO A 276 -22.04 4.33 38.47
N THR A 277 -22.67 4.28 39.64
CA THR A 277 -21.99 4.08 40.93
C THR A 277 -21.99 2.62 41.35
N ALA A 278 -20.90 2.17 41.99
CA ALA A 278 -20.79 0.82 42.52
C ALA A 278 -21.74 0.59 43.72
N ARG A 279 -22.38 -0.58 43.75
CA ARG A 279 -22.97 -1.16 44.96
C ARG A 279 -22.62 -2.64 45.06
N SER A 280 -22.22 -3.05 46.26
CA SER A 280 -21.81 -4.42 46.58
C SER A 280 -22.92 -5.20 47.29
N SER A 281 -22.71 -6.52 47.38
CA SER A 281 -23.41 -7.47 48.26
C SER A 281 -24.96 -7.56 48.15
N SER A 282 -25.44 -8.57 47.43
CA SER A 282 -25.91 -9.81 48.08
C SER A 282 -26.29 -10.89 47.04
N ILE A 283 -26.49 -12.13 47.50
CA ILE A 283 -26.70 -13.39 46.76
C ILE A 283 -25.39 -14.16 46.48
N ARG A 284 -24.98 -14.97 47.47
CA ARG A 284 -24.25 -16.23 47.28
C ARG A 284 -25.25 -17.38 47.47
N GLN A 285 -25.68 -18.06 46.40
CA GLN A 285 -26.09 -19.49 46.40
C GLN A 285 -26.65 -19.91 45.03
N SER A 286 -25.77 -20.36 44.14
CA SER A 286 -26.05 -21.30 43.03
C SER A 286 -24.75 -21.63 42.28
N LEU A 287 -23.76 -22.15 43.00
CA LEU A 287 -22.77 -23.03 42.38
C LEU A 287 -23.45 -24.39 42.09
N ASP A 288 -22.78 -25.22 41.28
CA ASP A 288 -23.17 -26.58 40.94
C ASP A 288 -24.42 -26.74 40.05
N THR A 289 -24.34 -26.30 38.78
CA THR A 289 -24.51 -27.19 37.59
C THR A 289 -24.44 -26.44 36.25
N CYS A 290 -23.24 -26.31 35.66
CA CYS A 290 -23.09 -25.99 34.22
C CYS A 290 -21.78 -26.52 33.59
N CYS A 291 -21.37 -27.76 33.92
CA CYS A 291 -20.18 -28.39 33.37
C CYS A 291 -20.50 -29.16 32.07
N HIS A 292 -20.93 -28.47 31.00
CA HIS A 292 -21.08 -28.95 29.60
C HIS A 292 -21.35 -27.71 28.72
N LYS A 293 -20.61 -27.35 27.65
CA LYS A 293 -19.40 -27.92 27.02
C LYS A 293 -18.46 -26.75 26.61
N PRO A 294 -17.12 -26.86 26.68
CA PRO A 294 -16.22 -25.81 26.20
C PRO A 294 -16.23 -25.58 24.68
N ASP A 295 -16.31 -26.64 23.85
CA ASP A 295 -16.06 -26.54 22.40
C ASP A 295 -17.07 -25.67 21.63
N MET A 296 -18.37 -25.81 21.90
CA MET A 296 -19.42 -25.22 21.04
C MET A 296 -19.39 -23.68 20.99
N GLN A 297 -18.76 -23.03 21.97
CA GLN A 297 -18.59 -21.57 22.00
C GLN A 297 -17.33 -21.11 21.24
N LYS A 298 -16.45 -22.05 20.87
CA LYS A 298 -15.28 -21.83 20.03
C LYS A 298 -15.64 -21.98 18.55
N ASP A 299 -16.30 -23.09 18.20
CA ASP A 299 -16.76 -23.40 16.84
C ASP A 299 -17.54 -22.24 16.19
N ILE A 300 -18.41 -21.59 16.97
CA ILE A 300 -19.27 -20.50 16.48
C ILE A 300 -18.47 -19.28 15.98
N LEU A 301 -17.27 -19.03 16.53
CA LEU A 301 -16.43 -17.90 16.15
C LEU A 301 -15.69 -18.12 14.82
N ASP A 302 -15.68 -19.34 14.28
CA ASP A 302 -15.20 -19.66 12.93
C ASP A 302 -16.31 -19.51 11.86
N ASP A 303 -17.54 -19.17 12.28
CA ASP A 303 -18.70 -18.91 11.40
C ASP A 303 -19.20 -17.46 11.48
N ILE A 304 -19.42 -16.91 12.67
CA ILE A 304 -20.08 -15.61 12.85
C ILE A 304 -19.12 -14.42 12.76
N SER A 305 -19.60 -13.30 12.21
CA SER A 305 -18.90 -12.03 12.38
C SER A 305 -18.94 -11.60 13.84
N HIS A 306 -17.78 -11.21 14.38
CA HIS A 306 -17.59 -10.81 15.77
C HIS A 306 -16.46 -9.78 15.86
N ARG A 307 -16.35 -9.05 16.97
CA ARG A 307 -15.24 -8.11 17.21
C ARG A 307 -14.31 -8.68 18.27
N ARG A 308 -13.00 -8.54 18.08
CA ARG A 308 -11.96 -8.92 19.06
C ARG A 308 -11.25 -7.67 19.55
N TYR A 309 -11.00 -7.60 20.86
CA TYR A 309 -10.36 -6.45 21.51
C TYR A 309 -8.84 -6.54 21.42
N ASN A 310 -8.19 -5.42 21.10
CA ASN A 310 -6.74 -5.23 21.16
C ASN A 310 -6.38 -4.51 22.47
N PRO A 311 -5.84 -5.21 23.49
CA PRO A 311 -5.51 -4.62 24.77
C PRO A 311 -4.29 -3.70 24.70
N LEU A 312 -3.40 -3.84 23.71
CA LEU A 312 -2.27 -2.93 23.50
C LEU A 312 -2.70 -1.55 22.98
N ARG A 313 -3.85 -1.45 22.31
CA ARG A 313 -4.30 -0.21 21.63
C ARG A 313 -5.64 0.34 22.13
N GLY A 314 -6.31 -0.33 23.05
CA GLY A 314 -7.67 0.04 23.50
C GLY A 314 -8.75 -0.13 22.43
N SER A 315 -8.43 -0.80 21.32
CA SER A 315 -9.22 -0.81 20.08
C SER A 315 -9.85 -2.17 19.78
N TRP A 316 -10.58 -2.28 18.67
CA TRP A 316 -11.25 -3.50 18.25
C TRP A 316 -10.95 -3.82 16.77
N VAL A 317 -11.00 -5.11 16.44
CA VAL A 317 -10.89 -5.63 15.06
C VAL A 317 -12.13 -6.46 14.73
N LEU A 318 -12.75 -6.16 13.59
CA LEU A 318 -13.90 -6.89 13.05
C LEU A 318 -13.44 -8.17 12.35
N VAL A 319 -13.75 -9.33 12.93
CA VAL A 319 -13.52 -10.64 12.33
C VAL A 319 -14.77 -11.06 11.55
N SER A 320 -14.63 -11.57 10.33
CA SER A 320 -15.75 -12.00 9.49
C SER A 320 -15.45 -13.32 8.76
N PRO A 321 -15.42 -14.44 9.49
CA PRO A 321 -14.90 -15.75 9.03
C PRO A 321 -15.55 -16.22 7.73
N HIS A 322 -16.87 -16.08 7.61
CA HIS A 322 -17.65 -16.52 6.46
C HIS A 322 -17.21 -15.89 5.11
N ARG A 323 -16.44 -14.79 5.11
CA ARG A 323 -15.90 -14.17 3.89
C ARG A 323 -14.80 -15.03 3.23
N THR A 324 -14.16 -15.92 3.99
CA THR A 324 -13.27 -16.97 3.44
C THR A 324 -14.04 -17.94 2.53
N LYS A 325 -15.29 -18.26 2.88
CA LYS A 325 -16.17 -19.22 2.17
C LYS A 325 -16.64 -18.72 0.80
N ARG A 326 -16.34 -17.47 0.41
CA ARG A 326 -16.57 -16.98 -0.96
C ARG A 326 -15.63 -17.74 -1.92
N PRO A 327 -16.15 -18.47 -2.92
CA PRO A 327 -15.34 -19.35 -3.77
C PRO A 327 -14.27 -18.56 -4.50
N TRP A 328 -13.03 -19.01 -4.36
CA TRP A 328 -11.86 -18.45 -5.02
C TRP A 328 -11.50 -19.33 -6.22
N GLN A 329 -11.50 -18.74 -7.41
CA GLN A 329 -11.15 -19.39 -8.67
C GLN A 329 -9.83 -18.86 -9.24
N GLY A 330 -8.94 -18.35 -8.36
CA GLY A 330 -7.59 -18.00 -8.75
C GLY A 330 -6.75 -19.25 -9.00
N GLN A 331 -5.74 -19.13 -9.86
CA GLN A 331 -4.70 -20.15 -9.98
C GLN A 331 -3.78 -20.07 -8.76
N LYS A 332 -3.30 -21.22 -8.29
CA LYS A 332 -2.09 -21.26 -7.46
C LYS A 332 -0.92 -20.89 -8.37
N GLU A 333 -0.07 -19.96 -7.94
CA GLU A 333 1.15 -19.63 -8.68
C GLU A 333 2.21 -20.73 -8.52
N GLU A 334 3.05 -20.93 -9.55
CA GLU A 334 4.16 -21.88 -9.48
C GLU A 334 5.34 -21.31 -8.66
N PRO A 335 6.09 -22.15 -7.91
CA PRO A 335 7.21 -21.71 -7.09
C PRO A 335 8.30 -20.97 -7.89
N SER A 336 8.71 -19.80 -7.40
CA SER A 336 9.72 -18.97 -8.08
C SER A 336 11.10 -19.10 -7.44
N LYS A 337 12.13 -19.35 -8.27
CA LYS A 337 13.53 -19.23 -7.84
C LYS A 337 13.91 -17.77 -7.65
N ASN A 338 14.80 -17.50 -6.70
CA ASN A 338 15.47 -16.21 -6.64
C ASN A 338 16.53 -16.14 -7.75
N ILE A 339 16.48 -15.08 -8.56
CA ILE A 339 17.37 -14.85 -9.72
C ILE A 339 18.27 -13.62 -9.53
N LEU A 340 18.24 -12.99 -8.36
CA LEU A 340 19.11 -11.88 -8.02
C LEU A 340 20.57 -12.35 -7.92
N PRO A 341 21.56 -11.54 -8.37
CA PRO A 341 22.97 -11.87 -8.19
C PRO A 341 23.39 -11.67 -6.73
N THR A 342 24.37 -12.43 -6.26
CA THR A 342 25.02 -12.21 -4.95
C THR A 342 25.60 -10.79 -4.81
N TYR A 343 26.02 -10.18 -5.92
CA TYR A 343 26.47 -8.79 -5.97
C TYR A 343 25.89 -8.10 -7.21
N ASP A 344 25.22 -6.97 -7.01
CA ASP A 344 24.78 -6.07 -8.09
C ASP A 344 25.63 -4.79 -8.08
N PRO A 345 26.38 -4.48 -9.16
CA PRO A 345 27.18 -3.25 -9.27
C PRO A 345 26.35 -1.96 -9.41
N SER A 346 25.03 -2.05 -9.62
CA SER A 346 24.12 -0.91 -9.69
C SER A 346 23.37 -0.63 -8.37
N CYS A 347 23.31 -1.61 -7.46
CA CYS A 347 22.64 -1.48 -6.17
C CYS A 347 23.44 -0.59 -5.21
N TYR A 348 22.84 0.53 -4.81
CA TYR A 348 23.43 1.53 -3.92
C TYR A 348 23.67 1.07 -2.46
N LEU A 349 23.34 -0.18 -2.11
CA LEU A 349 23.56 -0.77 -0.79
C LEU A 349 24.69 -1.81 -0.75
N CYS A 350 25.10 -2.39 -1.89
CA CYS A 350 26.18 -3.39 -1.91
C CYS A 350 27.53 -2.81 -1.42
N PRO A 351 28.45 -3.67 -0.91
CA PRO A 351 29.81 -3.25 -0.55
C PRO A 351 30.53 -2.51 -1.68
N GLY A 352 31.30 -1.48 -1.37
CA GLY A 352 32.09 -0.70 -2.34
C GLY A 352 31.33 0.15 -3.36
N ASN A 353 30.03 -0.08 -3.59
CA ASN A 353 29.21 0.70 -4.51
C ASN A 353 28.95 2.12 -3.98
N LYS A 354 28.54 3.02 -4.89
CA LYS A 354 28.11 4.38 -4.51
C LYS A 354 26.67 4.39 -3.96
N ARG A 355 26.46 5.15 -2.89
CA ARG A 355 25.15 5.49 -2.34
C ARG A 355 24.45 6.52 -3.22
N ALA A 356 23.17 6.79 -2.93
CA ALA A 356 22.32 7.64 -3.76
C ALA A 356 22.79 9.11 -3.83
N GLN A 357 23.40 9.65 -2.77
CA GLN A 357 24.05 10.97 -2.80
C GLN A 357 25.56 10.95 -3.10
N GLY A 358 26.10 9.83 -3.58
CA GLY A 358 27.42 9.77 -4.24
C GLY A 358 28.62 9.39 -3.37
N ASP A 359 28.46 9.36 -2.05
CA ASP A 359 29.36 8.65 -1.12
C ASP A 359 29.57 7.18 -1.55
N SER A 360 30.66 6.55 -1.13
CA SER A 360 30.87 5.11 -1.35
C SER A 360 30.62 4.29 -0.08
N ASN A 361 30.01 3.12 -0.22
CA ASN A 361 29.97 2.11 0.82
C ASN A 361 31.38 1.57 1.08
N PRO A 362 31.73 1.20 2.33
CA PRO A 362 32.94 0.45 2.59
C PRO A 362 32.86 -0.95 1.96
N GLN A 363 34.00 -1.64 1.86
CA GLN A 363 33.99 -3.08 1.69
C GLN A 363 33.64 -3.70 3.04
N TYR A 364 32.38 -4.07 3.22
CA TYR A 364 31.85 -4.63 4.45
C TYR A 364 31.51 -6.12 4.26
N GLU A 365 31.72 -6.91 5.32
CA GLU A 365 31.64 -8.38 5.29
C GLU A 365 30.44 -8.95 6.07
N SER A 366 29.62 -8.08 6.66
CA SER A 366 28.47 -8.44 7.50
C SER A 366 27.43 -7.30 7.48
N THR A 367 26.83 -6.91 8.60
CA THR A 367 25.95 -5.73 8.67
C THR A 367 26.73 -4.42 8.50
N PHE A 368 26.21 -3.47 7.71
CA PHE A 368 26.73 -2.10 7.63
C PHE A 368 25.63 -1.07 7.91
N VAL A 369 25.99 -0.01 8.66
CA VAL A 369 25.06 1.03 9.11
C VAL A 369 25.55 2.40 8.64
N PHE A 370 24.64 3.20 8.09
CA PHE A 370 24.90 4.58 7.72
C PHE A 370 23.66 5.47 7.95
N VAL A 371 23.88 6.78 8.11
CA VAL A 371 22.80 7.77 8.18
C VAL A 371 22.13 7.84 6.80
N ASN A 372 20.80 7.76 6.77
CA ASN A 372 20.04 7.68 5.52
C ASN A 372 20.22 8.97 4.69
N ASP A 373 20.75 8.83 3.47
CA ASP A 373 20.91 9.91 2.48
C ASP A 373 19.63 10.77 2.33
N TYR A 374 18.44 10.17 2.48
CA TYR A 374 17.14 10.84 2.46
C TYR A 374 16.39 10.71 3.80
N SER A 375 17.06 11.06 4.90
CA SER A 375 16.49 11.03 6.25
C SER A 375 15.19 11.83 6.38
N ALA A 376 14.12 11.19 6.89
CA ALA A 376 12.79 11.77 7.06
C ALA A 376 12.72 12.80 8.22
N VAL A 377 13.56 12.63 9.23
CA VAL A 377 13.80 13.59 10.32
C VAL A 377 15.28 13.92 10.39
N LYS A 378 15.61 15.14 10.82
CA LYS A 378 16.99 15.64 10.92
C LYS A 378 17.38 15.97 12.35
N GLU A 379 18.67 15.82 12.64
CA GLU A 379 19.23 16.04 13.98
C GLU A 379 19.32 17.54 14.29
N GLU A 380 19.52 18.37 13.26
CA GLU A 380 19.48 19.82 13.31
C GLU A 380 18.42 20.37 12.34
N GLN A 381 17.65 21.36 12.79
CA GLN A 381 16.70 22.15 12.00
C GLN A 381 16.41 23.49 12.70
N THR A 382 15.77 24.42 12.00
CA THR A 382 15.27 25.67 12.61
C THR A 382 14.24 25.36 13.71
N GLU A 383 14.40 25.95 14.90
CA GLU A 383 13.44 25.77 15.99
C GLU A 383 12.06 26.33 15.61
N TYR A 384 11.00 25.56 15.85
CA TYR A 384 9.62 25.99 15.60
C TYR A 384 9.00 26.62 16.85
N HIS A 385 8.80 27.93 16.82
CA HIS A 385 8.08 28.65 17.86
C HIS A 385 6.60 28.87 17.44
N PRO A 386 5.61 28.23 18.09
CA PRO A 386 4.20 28.44 17.77
C PRO A 386 3.70 29.86 18.13
N PRO A 387 2.69 30.40 17.42
CA PRO A 387 2.12 31.72 17.73
C PRO A 387 1.54 31.79 19.15
N LYS A 388 1.91 32.84 19.91
CA LYS A 388 1.57 33.00 21.33
C LYS A 388 0.13 33.51 21.58
N GLU A 389 -0.78 33.31 20.63
CA GLU A 389 -2.17 33.81 20.67
C GLU A 389 -3.08 32.90 21.50
N ASN A 390 -2.77 32.80 22.79
CA ASN A 390 -3.46 31.96 23.77
C ASN A 390 -4.99 32.22 23.78
N GLY A 391 -5.78 31.14 23.74
CA GLY A 391 -7.24 31.21 23.82
C GLY A 391 -7.97 31.44 22.49
N THR A 392 -7.26 31.74 21.40
CA THR A 392 -7.87 31.84 20.05
C THR A 392 -8.43 30.49 19.57
N LEU A 393 -9.23 30.52 18.50
CA LEU A 393 -9.66 29.29 17.82
C LEU A 393 -8.49 28.60 17.11
N ALA A 394 -7.57 29.37 16.51
CA ALA A 394 -6.37 28.86 15.86
C ALA A 394 -5.47 28.10 16.85
N CYS A 395 -5.16 28.70 18.01
CA CYS A 395 -4.38 28.06 19.09
C CYS A 395 -4.98 26.71 19.56
N ARG A 396 -6.30 26.53 19.46
CA ARG A 396 -6.97 25.28 19.85
C ARG A 396 -7.05 24.21 18.75
N LEU A 397 -7.08 24.59 17.48
CA LEU A 397 -7.31 23.66 16.36
C LEU A 397 -6.08 23.42 15.47
N LEU A 398 -5.18 24.41 15.38
CA LEU A 398 -4.04 24.42 14.45
C LEU A 398 -2.73 24.29 15.23
N ARG A 399 -2.61 23.17 15.97
CA ARG A 399 -1.38 22.84 16.70
C ARG A 399 -0.35 22.20 15.76
N ALA A 400 0.89 22.64 15.91
CA ALA A 400 2.08 22.03 15.31
C ALA A 400 3.22 22.07 16.34
N GLU A 401 4.04 21.03 16.35
CA GLU A 401 5.14 20.84 17.30
C GLU A 401 6.38 20.39 16.51
N GLY A 402 7.55 20.94 16.82
CA GLY A 402 8.79 20.60 16.13
C GLY A 402 9.33 19.24 16.60
N THR A 403 9.66 18.36 15.66
CA THR A 403 10.32 17.07 15.96
C THR A 403 11.66 16.98 15.23
N THR A 404 12.70 16.56 15.95
CA THR A 404 14.04 16.26 15.44
C THR A 404 14.33 14.77 15.57
N GLY A 405 15.37 14.28 14.92
CA GLY A 405 15.68 12.85 14.93
C GLY A 405 16.81 12.44 14.01
N LYS A 406 17.00 11.14 13.84
CA LYS A 406 18.08 10.57 13.04
C LYS A 406 17.63 9.28 12.38
N CYS A 407 17.66 9.23 11.05
CA CYS A 407 17.32 8.03 10.28
C CYS A 407 18.60 7.31 9.85
N TYR A 408 18.63 6.00 10.04
CA TYR A 408 19.70 5.11 9.60
C TYR A 408 19.16 4.03 8.67
N VAL A 409 20.00 3.59 7.73
CA VAL A 409 19.83 2.34 6.98
C VAL A 409 20.77 1.30 7.59
N ILE A 410 20.29 0.07 7.71
CA ILE A 410 21.02 -1.07 8.29
C ILE A 410 20.98 -2.21 7.27
N THR A 411 22.06 -2.41 6.52
CA THR A 411 22.17 -3.61 5.66
C THR A 411 22.40 -4.85 6.53
N PHE A 412 21.82 -5.98 6.14
CA PHE A 412 21.88 -7.21 6.92
C PHE A 412 23.02 -8.15 6.50
N SER A 413 23.37 -8.16 5.20
CA SER A 413 24.44 -8.97 4.62
C SER A 413 25.04 -8.25 3.42
N PRO A 414 26.33 -8.47 3.07
CA PRO A 414 26.88 -8.02 1.79
C PRO A 414 26.21 -8.67 0.57
N GLU A 415 25.56 -9.83 0.74
CA GLU A 415 24.94 -10.58 -0.37
C GLU A 415 23.56 -10.01 -0.75
N HIS A 416 23.49 -9.45 -1.96
CA HIS A 416 22.32 -8.77 -2.52
C HIS A 416 21.11 -9.69 -2.77
N ASN A 417 21.31 -11.00 -2.88
CA ASN A 417 20.27 -11.98 -3.19
C ASN A 417 19.68 -12.69 -1.95
N LEU A 418 20.11 -12.38 -0.73
CA LEU A 418 19.55 -12.98 0.48
C LEU A 418 18.37 -12.18 1.03
N THR A 419 17.50 -12.86 1.78
CA THR A 419 16.52 -12.26 2.70
C THR A 419 16.65 -12.92 4.07
N LEU A 420 16.00 -12.40 5.13
CA LEU A 420 16.00 -13.05 6.45
C LEU A 420 15.48 -14.51 6.41
N ALA A 421 14.67 -14.88 5.42
CA ALA A 421 14.18 -16.24 5.21
C ALA A 421 15.22 -17.21 4.61
N ASP A 422 16.26 -16.67 3.97
CA ASP A 422 17.35 -17.41 3.34
C ASP A 422 18.56 -17.58 4.28
N MET A 423 18.70 -16.68 5.25
CA MET A 423 19.74 -16.65 6.29
C MET A 423 19.52 -17.73 7.36
N GLN A 424 20.60 -18.24 7.96
CA GLN A 424 20.55 -19.08 9.15
C GLN A 424 20.55 -18.21 10.42
N PRO A 425 20.15 -18.74 11.59
CA PRO A 425 20.13 -17.95 12.84
C PRO A 425 21.48 -17.30 13.18
N GLN A 426 22.59 -18.00 12.91
CA GLN A 426 23.96 -17.47 13.11
C GLN A 426 24.26 -16.24 12.22
N ASP A 427 23.61 -16.11 11.06
CA ASP A 427 23.80 -15.00 10.11
C ASP A 427 22.88 -13.81 10.46
N ILE A 428 21.75 -14.08 11.14
CA ILE A 428 20.85 -13.07 11.71
C ILE A 428 21.39 -12.50 13.03
N MET A 429 22.22 -13.25 13.77
CA MET A 429 22.86 -12.77 15.01
C MET A 429 23.65 -11.46 14.87
N PRO A 430 24.45 -11.23 13.81
CA PRO A 430 24.99 -9.91 13.48
C PRO A 430 23.95 -8.78 13.41
N VAL A 431 22.77 -9.04 12.81
CA VAL A 431 21.68 -8.07 12.68
C VAL A 431 21.14 -7.67 14.05
N ILE A 432 20.81 -8.64 14.91
CA ILE A 432 20.33 -8.40 16.28
C ILE A 432 21.39 -7.68 17.12
N ASN A 433 22.67 -8.04 16.97
CA ASN A 433 23.76 -7.35 17.65
C ASN A 433 23.91 -5.89 17.17
N THR A 434 23.71 -5.61 15.89
CA THR A 434 23.75 -4.26 15.34
C THR A 434 22.54 -3.43 15.77
N TRP A 435 21.33 -4.00 15.82
CA TRP A 435 20.15 -3.38 16.46
C TRP A 435 20.38 -3.08 17.95
N THR A 436 21.03 -3.99 18.69
CA THR A 436 21.36 -3.79 20.11
C THR A 436 22.38 -2.64 20.29
N LYS A 437 23.41 -2.60 19.45
CA LYS A 437 24.47 -1.57 19.47
C LYS A 437 23.91 -0.18 19.21
N ILE A 438 23.10 -0.01 18.16
CA ILE A 438 22.55 1.31 17.80
C ILE A 438 21.54 1.80 18.84
N TYR A 439 20.73 0.90 19.44
CA TYR A 439 19.86 1.26 20.55
C TYR A 439 20.67 1.70 21.78
N THR A 440 21.70 0.93 22.17
CA THR A 440 22.57 1.27 23.31
C THR A 440 23.25 2.62 23.14
N SER A 441 23.75 2.95 21.94
CA SER A 441 24.46 4.21 21.69
C SER A 441 23.57 5.47 21.72
N HIS A 442 22.26 5.30 21.91
CA HIS A 442 21.27 6.39 22.01
C HIS A 442 20.46 6.34 23.31
N LEU A 443 20.72 5.38 24.21
CA LEU A 443 20.09 5.34 25.54
C LEU A 443 20.49 6.57 26.37
N ASP A 444 19.53 7.10 27.12
CA ASP A 444 19.77 8.17 28.08
C ASP A 444 20.83 7.75 29.12
N PRO A 445 21.86 8.57 29.42
CA PRO A 445 22.87 8.29 30.44
C PRO A 445 22.32 7.96 31.84
N HIS A 446 21.07 8.32 32.13
CA HIS A 446 20.38 8.01 33.37
C HIS A 446 19.41 6.81 33.27
N SER A 447 19.21 6.24 32.07
CA SER A 447 18.28 5.12 31.84
C SER A 447 18.64 3.89 32.70
N PRO A 448 17.67 3.25 33.38
CA PRO A 448 17.93 2.02 34.12
C PRO A 448 18.40 0.87 33.22
N LEU A 449 18.11 0.94 31.90
CA LEU A 449 18.52 -0.05 30.90
C LEU A 449 20.03 -0.10 30.68
N LEU A 450 20.77 0.99 30.90
CA LEU A 450 22.24 0.99 30.80
C LEU A 450 22.92 0.04 31.80
N ARG A 451 22.23 -0.34 32.89
CA ARG A 451 22.75 -1.33 33.85
C ARG A 451 22.81 -2.76 33.27
N ALA A 452 22.07 -3.04 32.21
CA ALA A 452 22.17 -4.29 31.45
C ALA A 452 23.27 -4.25 30.37
N THR A 453 23.77 -3.06 30.02
CA THR A 453 24.76 -2.89 28.95
C THR A 453 26.19 -3.00 29.47
N GLY A 454 26.97 -3.91 28.89
CA GLY A 454 28.43 -3.92 29.05
C GLY A 454 29.09 -2.77 28.26
N SER A 455 30.42 -2.70 28.29
CA SER A 455 31.16 -1.74 27.47
C SER A 455 31.02 -2.08 25.98
N ILE A 456 30.19 -1.32 25.26
CA ILE A 456 29.98 -1.47 23.81
C ILE A 456 30.83 -0.43 23.08
N SER A 457 31.66 -0.88 22.14
CA SER A 457 32.29 -0.01 21.15
C SER A 457 31.29 0.40 20.07
N ASN A 458 31.18 1.71 19.81
CA ASN A 458 30.41 2.23 18.69
C ASN A 458 30.98 1.64 17.37
N GLY A 459 30.09 1.09 16.53
CA GLY A 459 30.47 0.62 15.20
C GLY A 459 30.66 1.78 14.21
N ASN A 460 31.34 1.53 13.10
CA ASN A 460 31.48 2.49 12.01
C ASN A 460 30.09 2.99 11.56
N GLY A 461 29.91 4.31 11.47
CA GLY A 461 28.63 4.95 11.11
C GLY A 461 27.65 5.17 12.27
N ILE A 462 27.89 4.58 13.45
CA ILE A 462 27.10 4.81 14.67
C ILE A 462 27.78 5.90 15.49
N HIS A 463 27.19 7.10 15.48
CA HIS A 463 27.65 8.27 16.23
C HIS A 463 26.67 8.57 17.37
N THR A 464 27.21 8.86 18.56
CA THR A 464 26.45 9.43 19.68
C THR A 464 25.67 10.66 19.19
N PRO A 465 24.37 10.81 19.53
CA PRO A 465 23.57 11.93 19.06
C PRO A 465 23.97 13.25 19.74
N THR A 466 23.70 14.38 19.09
CA THR A 466 23.98 15.72 19.67
C THR A 466 22.98 16.14 20.74
N GLN A 467 21.83 15.47 20.81
CA GLN A 467 20.76 15.67 21.78
C GLN A 467 20.12 14.32 22.15
N GLN A 468 19.47 14.23 23.32
CA GLN A 468 18.78 13.00 23.71
C GLN A 468 17.51 12.80 22.87
N PHE A 469 17.35 11.61 22.29
CA PHE A 469 16.10 11.19 21.63
C PHE A 469 15.19 10.45 22.63
N ARG A 470 13.87 10.51 22.42
CA ARG A 470 12.87 9.86 23.28
C ARG A 470 12.60 8.42 22.81
N TYR A 471 12.54 8.17 21.51
CA TYR A 471 12.23 6.84 20.97
C TYR A 471 13.15 6.44 19.80
N MET A 472 13.20 5.14 19.52
CA MET A 472 13.90 4.54 18.39
C MET A 472 13.06 3.42 17.78
N GLN A 473 12.51 3.67 16.59
CA GLN A 473 11.80 2.65 15.81
C GLN A 473 12.77 1.92 14.88
N ILE A 474 13.02 0.64 15.13
CA ILE A 474 13.75 -0.26 14.22
C ILE A 474 12.71 -1.05 13.41
N PHE A 475 12.87 -1.12 12.09
CA PHE A 475 11.90 -1.76 11.18
C PHE A 475 12.52 -2.26 9.87
N GLU A 476 11.87 -3.20 9.19
CA GLU A 476 12.17 -3.62 7.80
C GLU A 476 10.88 -3.53 6.95
N ASN A 477 11.03 -3.17 5.67
CA ASN A 477 10.00 -3.31 4.66
C ASN A 477 10.50 -4.28 3.58
N LYS A 478 10.04 -5.53 3.60
CA LYS A 478 10.40 -6.57 2.61
C LYS A 478 9.46 -6.50 1.40
N GLY A 479 10.05 -6.30 0.22
CA GLY A 479 9.38 -6.42 -1.08
C GLY A 479 8.56 -5.21 -1.53
N SER A 480 8.38 -5.08 -2.85
CA SER A 480 7.76 -3.92 -3.48
C SER A 480 6.28 -3.72 -3.14
N ALA A 481 5.59 -4.76 -2.68
CA ALA A 481 4.22 -4.65 -2.17
C ALA A 481 4.12 -3.77 -0.90
N MET A 482 5.23 -3.57 -0.18
CA MET A 482 5.35 -2.72 1.02
C MET A 482 6.16 -1.45 0.75
N GLY A 483 6.26 -1.03 -0.52
CA GLY A 483 6.96 0.19 -0.93
C GLY A 483 8.49 0.09 -0.96
N CYS A 484 9.08 -1.09 -0.75
CA CYS A 484 10.52 -1.27 -0.83
C CYS A 484 11.01 -1.30 -2.28
N SER A 485 11.95 -0.40 -2.61
CA SER A 485 12.43 -0.15 -3.98
C SER A 485 13.80 -0.77 -4.32
N ASN A 486 14.55 -1.25 -3.32
CA ASN A 486 15.83 -1.92 -3.50
C ASN A 486 15.76 -3.31 -2.84
N PRO A 487 16.01 -4.42 -3.58
CA PRO A 487 15.81 -5.77 -3.07
C PRO A 487 16.92 -6.27 -2.14
N HIS A 488 18.06 -5.57 -2.04
CA HIS A 488 19.16 -5.93 -1.13
C HIS A 488 18.69 -5.93 0.34
N PRO A 489 19.05 -6.94 1.16
CA PRO A 489 18.47 -7.12 2.49
C PRO A 489 18.88 -6.00 3.46
N HIS A 490 17.91 -5.18 3.87
CA HIS A 490 18.13 -4.06 4.77
C HIS A 490 16.89 -3.70 5.61
N GLY A 491 17.16 -3.18 6.80
CA GLY A 491 16.20 -2.49 7.64
C GLY A 491 16.54 -0.99 7.75
N GLN A 492 15.74 -0.30 8.55
CA GLN A 492 15.92 1.10 8.93
C GLN A 492 15.78 1.26 10.45
N CYS A 493 16.35 2.35 10.96
CA CYS A 493 16.22 2.76 12.34
C CYS A 493 15.98 4.26 12.38
N TRP A 494 14.82 4.71 12.86
CA TRP A 494 14.47 6.13 13.00
C TRP A 494 14.36 6.47 14.49
N ALA A 495 15.27 7.31 14.98
CA ALA A 495 15.19 7.87 16.33
C ALA A 495 14.59 9.27 16.31
N THR A 496 13.78 9.63 17.31
CA THR A 496 13.02 10.90 17.38
C THR A 496 13.02 11.52 18.78
N THR A 497 13.00 12.85 18.87
CA THR A 497 12.77 13.58 20.13
C THR A 497 11.33 13.47 20.64
N SER A 498 10.37 13.18 19.75
CA SER A 498 8.99 12.81 20.09
C SER A 498 8.84 11.30 20.29
N LEU A 499 7.78 10.87 21.00
CA LEU A 499 7.33 9.48 21.07
C LEU A 499 6.31 9.24 19.93
N PRO A 500 6.48 8.24 19.05
CA PRO A 500 5.51 7.97 17.98
C PRO A 500 4.17 7.44 18.50
N GLU A 501 3.11 7.61 17.71
CA GLU A 501 1.72 7.31 18.10
C GLU A 501 1.50 5.85 18.55
N GLU A 502 2.00 4.88 17.78
CA GLU A 502 1.82 3.45 18.06
C GLU A 502 2.47 3.05 19.42
N PRO A 503 3.78 3.25 19.66
CA PRO A 503 4.38 3.10 21.00
C PRO A 503 3.72 3.92 22.12
N SER A 504 3.19 5.11 21.83
CA SER A 504 2.50 5.93 22.85
C SER A 504 1.24 5.24 23.35
N LEU A 505 0.43 4.69 22.44
CA LEU A 505 -0.77 3.93 22.77
C LEU A 505 -0.42 2.64 23.53
N GLU A 506 0.62 1.92 23.09
CA GLU A 506 1.03 0.68 23.76
C GLU A 506 1.55 0.91 25.17
N ILE A 507 2.45 1.88 25.38
CA ILE A 507 3.00 2.19 26.69
C ILE A 507 1.89 2.60 27.67
N GLN A 508 0.91 3.40 27.22
CA GLN A 508 -0.26 3.76 28.05
C GLN A 508 -1.01 2.50 28.51
N HIS A 509 -1.39 1.59 27.60
CA HIS A 509 -2.18 0.42 27.97
C HIS A 509 -1.37 -0.63 28.75
N LEU A 510 -0.04 -0.70 28.54
CA LEU A 510 0.86 -1.51 29.36
C LEU A 510 0.92 -0.99 30.81
N GLN A 511 1.03 0.33 31.00
CA GLN A 511 0.98 0.97 32.33
C GLN A 511 -0.39 0.79 33.00
N GLU A 512 -1.49 0.97 32.25
CA GLU A 512 -2.84 0.73 32.76
C GLU A 512 -3.05 -0.73 33.17
N TYR A 513 -2.60 -1.70 32.36
CA TYR A 513 -2.66 -3.11 32.71
C TYR A 513 -1.86 -3.39 33.98
N ARG A 514 -0.60 -2.93 34.03
CA ARG A 514 0.31 -3.16 35.16
C ARG A 514 -0.21 -2.56 36.46
N THR A 515 -0.81 -1.37 36.39
CA THR A 515 -1.49 -0.72 37.52
C THR A 515 -2.69 -1.54 38.00
N ASN A 516 -3.53 -2.02 37.08
CA ASN A 516 -4.76 -2.75 37.43
C ASN A 516 -4.51 -4.22 37.85
N GLN A 517 -3.43 -4.84 37.37
CA GLN A 517 -3.07 -6.24 37.63
C GLN A 517 -1.91 -6.39 38.65
N SER A 518 -1.83 -5.48 39.63
CA SER A 518 -0.91 -5.58 40.78
C SER A 518 0.58 -5.72 40.41
N GLY A 519 1.02 -5.07 39.32
CA GLY A 519 2.40 -5.12 38.83
C GLY A 519 2.67 -6.20 37.77
N ALA A 520 1.68 -6.99 37.33
CA ALA A 520 1.84 -7.96 36.25
C ALA A 520 2.00 -7.29 34.86
N HIS A 521 2.65 -7.97 33.92
CA HIS A 521 3.02 -7.40 32.62
C HIS A 521 2.22 -8.08 31.49
N MET A 522 1.37 -7.30 30.81
CA MET A 522 0.37 -7.79 29.84
C MET A 522 0.91 -8.81 28.84
N LEU A 523 2.09 -8.56 28.26
CA LEU A 523 2.68 -9.43 27.25
C LEU A 523 3.34 -10.69 27.82
N VAL A 524 3.75 -10.71 29.09
CA VAL A 524 4.17 -11.94 29.79
C VAL A 524 2.97 -12.85 30.02
N ASP A 525 1.87 -12.30 30.56
CA ASP A 525 0.65 -13.06 30.81
C ASP A 525 -0.02 -13.53 29.50
N TYR A 526 0.04 -12.70 28.45
CA TYR A 526 -0.48 -13.07 27.13
C TYR A 526 0.37 -14.13 26.44
N ALA A 527 1.71 -14.00 26.43
CA ALA A 527 2.60 -15.04 25.89
C ALA A 527 2.39 -16.37 26.62
N LYS A 528 2.30 -16.35 27.96
CA LYS A 528 1.99 -17.54 28.77
C LYS A 528 0.67 -18.19 28.37
N LEU A 529 -0.41 -17.42 28.23
CA LEU A 529 -1.73 -17.93 27.84
C LEU A 529 -1.72 -18.58 26.44
N GLU A 530 -0.99 -17.98 25.49
CA GLU A 530 -0.88 -18.53 24.13
C GLU A 530 0.05 -19.74 24.07
N SER A 531 1.13 -19.80 24.86
CA SER A 531 1.95 -21.01 25.07
C SER A 531 1.12 -22.15 25.69
N GLU A 532 0.32 -21.87 26.72
CA GLU A 532 -0.52 -22.87 27.40
C GLU A 532 -1.68 -23.39 26.52
N THR A 533 -2.17 -22.58 25.57
CA THR A 533 -3.28 -22.98 24.69
C THR A 533 -2.85 -23.44 23.29
N GLY A 534 -1.66 -23.07 22.82
CA GLY A 534 -0.99 -23.55 21.59
C GLY A 534 -1.67 -23.19 20.25
N GLU A 535 -2.90 -22.70 20.28
CA GLU A 535 -3.75 -22.59 19.09
C GLU A 535 -3.28 -21.54 18.09
N ARG A 536 -2.81 -20.39 18.58
CA ARG A 536 -2.30 -19.27 17.77
C ARG A 536 -0.77 -19.27 17.63
N THR A 537 -0.07 -20.12 18.38
CA THR A 537 1.39 -20.30 18.31
C THR A 537 1.82 -20.81 16.94
N VAL A 538 2.71 -20.11 16.25
CA VAL A 538 3.28 -20.48 14.94
C VAL A 538 4.66 -21.12 15.10
N TYR A 539 5.44 -20.59 16.04
CA TYR A 539 6.73 -21.11 16.49
C TYR A 539 6.95 -20.71 17.95
N GLU A 540 7.69 -21.51 18.71
CA GLU A 540 8.03 -21.22 20.10
C GLU A 540 9.33 -21.95 20.49
N ASN A 541 10.19 -21.28 21.24
CA ASN A 541 11.37 -21.86 21.89
C ASN A 541 11.41 -21.47 23.37
N GLU A 542 12.56 -21.60 24.04
CA GLU A 542 12.67 -21.32 25.48
C GLU A 542 12.33 -19.86 25.80
N SER A 543 12.93 -18.92 25.05
CA SER A 543 12.82 -17.47 25.32
C SER A 543 11.65 -16.77 24.61
N PHE A 544 11.17 -17.23 23.46
CA PHE A 544 10.15 -16.51 22.66
C PHE A 544 8.93 -17.36 22.30
N TRP A 545 7.77 -16.70 22.33
CA TRP A 545 6.56 -17.14 21.65
C TRP A 545 6.40 -16.32 20.36
N ALA A 546 6.05 -16.97 19.25
CA ALA A 546 5.71 -16.30 18.00
C ALA A 546 4.41 -16.86 17.43
N GLY A 547 3.38 -16.04 17.30
CA GLY A 547 2.07 -16.48 16.82
C GLY A 547 1.18 -15.37 16.31
N CYS A 548 0.01 -15.73 15.79
CA CYS A 548 -0.98 -14.76 15.30
C CYS A 548 -1.77 -14.19 16.48
N PRO A 549 -1.58 -12.91 16.87
CA PRO A 549 -2.24 -12.38 18.07
C PRO A 549 -3.77 -12.45 17.96
N TRP A 550 -4.45 -12.56 19.10
CA TRP A 550 -5.92 -12.63 19.19
C TRP A 550 -6.61 -11.48 18.45
N TRP A 551 -5.97 -10.31 18.43
CA TRP A 551 -6.41 -9.07 17.79
C TRP A 551 -5.72 -8.78 16.45
N ALA A 552 -5.13 -9.78 15.80
CA ALA A 552 -4.40 -9.61 14.54
C ALA A 552 -5.21 -8.85 13.48
N THR A 553 -4.63 -7.87 12.79
CA THR A 553 -5.30 -7.11 11.72
C THR A 553 -4.97 -7.66 10.32
N TRP A 554 -3.70 -7.99 10.08
CA TRP A 554 -3.22 -8.55 8.81
C TRP A 554 -3.49 -10.06 8.73
N PRO A 555 -3.59 -10.66 7.52
CA PRO A 555 -4.13 -12.00 7.36
C PRO A 555 -3.30 -13.06 8.08
N PHE A 556 -1.98 -12.96 7.93
CA PHE A 556 -0.96 -13.81 8.54
C PHE A 556 -0.05 -13.01 9.48
N GLU A 557 -0.61 -12.01 10.16
CA GLU A 557 0.11 -11.24 11.18
C GLU A 557 0.77 -12.17 12.20
N ILE A 558 2.03 -11.93 12.54
CA ILE A 558 2.72 -12.62 13.63
C ILE A 558 3.24 -11.56 14.60
N MET A 559 3.02 -11.78 15.88
CA MET A 559 3.68 -11.05 16.96
C MET A 559 4.66 -12.01 17.64
N VAL A 560 5.90 -11.57 17.81
CA VAL A 560 6.95 -12.27 18.56
C VAL A 560 7.09 -11.60 19.93
N ILE A 561 7.00 -12.37 21.02
CA ILE A 561 7.00 -11.87 22.40
C ILE A 561 8.10 -12.57 23.20
N ALA A 562 8.89 -11.81 23.95
CA ALA A 562 9.77 -12.38 24.98
C ALA A 562 8.92 -12.98 26.12
N LYS A 563 9.12 -14.26 26.44
CA LYS A 563 8.33 -14.99 27.46
C LYS A 563 8.67 -14.56 28.90
N ALA A 564 9.89 -14.06 29.12
CA ALA A 564 10.28 -13.35 30.33
C ALA A 564 10.12 -11.83 30.14
N HIS A 565 9.87 -11.07 31.22
CA HIS A 565 9.88 -9.60 31.14
C HIS A 565 11.25 -9.08 30.72
N ARG A 566 11.27 -8.38 29.60
CA ARG A 566 12.44 -7.80 28.93
C ARG A 566 11.95 -6.52 28.27
N ARG A 567 12.54 -5.38 28.58
CA ARG A 567 12.00 -4.06 28.17
C ARG A 567 12.53 -3.64 26.80
N ALA A 568 13.75 -4.05 26.47
CA ALA A 568 14.42 -3.79 25.19
C ALA A 568 15.52 -4.83 24.89
N LEU A 569 16.09 -4.78 23.67
CA LEU A 569 17.17 -5.65 23.20
C LEU A 569 18.38 -5.78 24.15
N VAL A 570 18.59 -4.77 25.01
CA VAL A 570 19.70 -4.72 25.98
C VAL A 570 19.49 -5.57 27.22
N ASP A 571 18.24 -5.92 27.57
CA ASP A 571 17.97 -6.85 28.68
C ASP A 571 18.24 -8.32 28.29
N PHE A 572 18.43 -8.62 27.00
CA PHE A 572 18.66 -9.98 26.52
C PHE A 572 20.09 -10.47 26.76
N SER A 573 20.19 -11.63 27.40
CA SER A 573 21.38 -12.48 27.42
C SER A 573 21.78 -12.95 26.02
N GLN A 574 22.97 -13.54 25.92
CA GLN A 574 23.45 -14.15 24.68
C GLN A 574 22.51 -15.25 24.17
N ARG A 575 21.96 -16.08 25.05
CA ARG A 575 21.03 -17.16 24.66
C ARG A 575 19.70 -16.62 24.14
N GLU A 576 19.15 -15.59 24.77
CA GLU A 576 17.93 -14.94 24.29
C GLU A 576 18.13 -14.28 22.91
N LYS A 577 19.33 -13.80 22.59
CA LYS A 577 19.63 -13.30 21.24
C LYS A 577 19.67 -14.42 20.19
N GLU A 578 20.23 -15.58 20.54
CA GLU A 578 20.22 -16.79 19.70
C GLU A 578 18.80 -17.30 19.46
N ASP A 579 17.99 -17.40 20.52
CA ASP A 579 16.57 -17.80 20.45
C ASP A 579 15.75 -16.81 19.61
N LEU A 580 16.07 -15.51 19.65
CA LEU A 580 15.43 -14.49 18.80
C LEU A 580 15.85 -14.62 17.33
N ALA A 581 17.12 -14.90 17.06
CA ALA A 581 17.61 -15.13 15.70
C ALA A 581 16.96 -16.37 15.07
N GLU A 582 16.82 -17.45 15.84
CA GLU A 582 16.08 -18.64 15.48
C GLU A 582 14.60 -18.32 15.19
N THR A 583 13.95 -17.57 16.07
CA THR A 583 12.55 -17.17 15.90
C THR A 583 12.32 -16.33 14.64
N ILE A 584 13.21 -15.39 14.32
CA ILE A 584 13.11 -14.57 13.09
C ILE A 584 13.31 -15.42 11.84
N ALA A 585 14.29 -16.33 11.82
CA ALA A 585 14.46 -17.29 10.72
C ALA A 585 13.21 -18.17 10.55
N GLU A 586 12.70 -18.75 11.64
CA GLU A 586 11.55 -19.64 11.63
C GLU A 586 10.25 -18.95 11.19
N VAL A 587 10.04 -17.68 11.56
CA VAL A 587 8.91 -16.84 11.11
C VAL A 587 9.03 -16.51 9.62
N THR A 588 10.15 -15.92 9.18
CA THR A 588 10.33 -15.43 7.80
C THR A 588 10.40 -16.58 6.79
N ARG A 589 10.97 -17.73 7.18
CA ARG A 589 10.98 -18.96 6.38
C ARG A 589 9.58 -19.59 6.24
N ARG A 590 8.73 -19.52 7.26
CA ARG A 590 7.30 -19.95 7.16
C ARG A 590 6.52 -19.05 6.22
N TYR A 591 6.77 -17.74 6.25
CA TYR A 591 6.18 -16.78 5.33
C TYR A 591 6.53 -17.09 3.86
N ASP A 592 7.81 -17.20 3.52
CA ASP A 592 8.22 -17.52 2.14
C ASP A 592 7.72 -18.91 1.68
N ASN A 593 7.60 -19.88 2.60
CA ASN A 593 6.98 -21.18 2.34
C ASN A 593 5.44 -21.15 2.14
N LEU A 594 4.71 -20.20 2.74
CA LEU A 594 3.23 -20.21 2.77
C LEU A 594 2.59 -20.07 1.37
N PHE A 595 3.24 -19.34 0.47
CA PHE A 595 2.85 -19.18 -0.93
C PHE A 595 4.03 -19.40 -1.90
N GLU A 596 5.06 -20.13 -1.47
CA GLU A 596 6.23 -20.53 -2.28
C GLU A 596 6.85 -19.38 -3.10
N THR A 597 7.06 -18.25 -2.43
CA THR A 597 7.40 -16.95 -3.01
C THR A 597 8.29 -16.11 -2.08
N ASN A 598 8.80 -14.99 -2.56
CA ASN A 598 9.36 -13.94 -1.70
C ASN A 598 8.22 -13.19 -1.00
N PHE A 599 7.88 -13.59 0.22
CA PHE A 599 6.69 -13.11 0.92
C PHE A 599 6.95 -11.71 1.49
N PRO A 600 6.19 -10.68 1.06
CA PRO A 600 6.38 -9.31 1.53
C PRO A 600 5.81 -9.11 2.93
N TYR A 601 6.42 -8.21 3.70
CA TYR A 601 5.92 -7.76 5.00
C TYR A 601 6.55 -6.41 5.38
N SER A 602 5.88 -5.65 6.24
CA SER A 602 6.57 -4.69 7.12
C SER A 602 6.76 -5.35 8.48
N MET A 603 7.90 -5.17 9.12
CA MET A 603 8.12 -5.63 10.50
C MET A 603 8.74 -4.52 11.34
N GLY A 604 8.47 -4.51 12.64
CA GLY A 604 8.96 -3.48 13.56
C GLY A 604 9.17 -4.00 14.97
N LEU A 605 10.26 -3.57 15.59
CA LEU A 605 10.59 -3.87 16.98
C LEU A 605 9.93 -2.80 17.87
N HIS A 606 9.09 -3.23 18.82
CA HIS A 606 8.52 -2.37 19.86
C HIS A 606 9.21 -2.69 21.18
N GLN A 607 9.75 -1.64 21.83
CA GLN A 607 10.58 -1.74 23.03
C GLN A 607 10.56 -0.43 23.81
N ALA A 608 11.15 -0.42 25.01
CA ALA A 608 11.19 0.74 25.88
C ALA A 608 11.77 2.01 25.21
N PRO A 609 11.27 3.20 25.58
CA PRO A 609 11.81 4.46 25.08
C PRO A 609 13.29 4.64 25.48
N LEU A 610 14.03 5.40 24.67
CA LEU A 610 15.44 5.72 24.91
C LEU A 610 15.62 6.60 26.16
N SER A 611 14.66 7.49 26.39
CA SER A 611 14.54 8.38 27.55
C SER A 611 13.06 8.51 27.91
N GLY A 612 12.74 8.40 29.20
CA GLY A 612 11.36 8.35 29.71
C GLY A 612 11.34 8.23 31.23
N THR A 613 10.16 8.16 31.82
CA THR A 613 10.01 7.86 33.25
C THR A 613 10.31 6.39 33.56
N ASP A 614 10.70 6.08 34.80
CA ASP A 614 10.96 4.71 35.25
C ASP A 614 9.75 3.78 34.98
N GLU A 615 8.51 4.27 35.13
CA GLU A 615 7.29 3.51 34.87
C GLU A 615 7.00 3.31 33.37
N GLU A 616 7.35 4.26 32.49
CA GLU A 616 7.29 4.04 31.03
C GLU A 616 8.27 2.94 30.61
N ILE A 617 9.49 2.98 31.15
CA ILE A 617 10.56 2.04 30.81
C ILE A 617 10.29 0.65 31.41
N GLU A 618 9.75 0.56 32.62
CA GLU A 618 9.47 -0.71 33.29
C GLU A 618 8.20 -1.39 32.78
N ALA A 619 7.12 -0.64 32.50
CA ALA A 619 5.90 -1.20 31.91
C ALA A 619 6.10 -1.70 30.46
N SER A 620 7.06 -1.10 29.74
CA SER A 620 7.44 -1.53 28.39
C SER A 620 7.90 -3.00 28.35
N HIS A 621 7.58 -3.68 27.25
CA HIS A 621 7.97 -5.09 27.03
C HIS A 621 8.31 -5.33 25.56
N PHE A 622 9.45 -5.96 25.31
CA PHE A 622 9.97 -6.22 23.97
C PHE A 622 9.07 -7.17 23.19
N HIS A 623 8.66 -6.73 22.00
CA HIS A 623 7.99 -7.57 21.03
C HIS A 623 8.29 -7.11 19.60
N ILE A 624 8.02 -7.97 18.61
CA ILE A 624 8.16 -7.67 17.19
C ILE A 624 6.83 -7.93 16.50
N HIS A 625 6.32 -6.95 15.75
CA HIS A 625 5.18 -7.13 14.87
C HIS A 625 5.64 -7.45 13.45
N PHE A 626 4.97 -8.40 12.78
CA PHE A 626 5.09 -8.66 11.35
C PHE A 626 3.73 -8.46 10.66
N TYR A 627 3.67 -7.55 9.69
CA TYR A 627 2.48 -7.11 8.97
C TYR A 627 2.58 -7.48 7.47
N PRO A 628 2.19 -8.71 7.08
CA PRO A 628 2.20 -9.14 5.69
C PRO A 628 0.87 -8.84 4.96
N PRO A 629 0.91 -8.43 3.68
CA PRO A 629 -0.29 -8.09 2.92
C PRO A 629 -0.95 -9.29 2.25
N LEU A 630 -0.25 -10.41 2.02
CA LEU A 630 -0.79 -11.56 1.27
C LEU A 630 -1.91 -12.29 2.05
N LEU A 631 -2.93 -12.78 1.33
CA LEU A 631 -4.18 -13.30 1.90
C LEU A 631 -4.58 -14.68 1.36
N ARG A 632 -4.57 -14.89 0.02
CA ARG A 632 -5.02 -16.17 -0.59
C ARG A 632 -3.95 -16.90 -1.40
N SER A 633 -3.02 -16.17 -2.01
CA SER A 633 -1.98 -16.70 -2.92
C SER A 633 -0.81 -15.72 -3.01
N ALA A 634 0.20 -15.99 -3.84
CA ALA A 634 1.35 -15.08 -4.02
C ALA A 634 0.96 -13.71 -4.61
N THR A 635 -0.13 -13.63 -5.38
CA THR A 635 -0.63 -12.38 -5.99
C THR A 635 -1.81 -11.73 -5.22
N VAL A 636 -2.57 -12.50 -4.44
CA VAL A 636 -3.79 -12.00 -3.79
C VAL A 636 -3.53 -11.45 -2.39
N ARG A 637 -3.56 -10.11 -2.28
CA ARG A 637 -3.34 -9.32 -1.04
C ARG A 637 -4.62 -8.71 -0.43
N LYS A 638 -4.57 -8.47 0.89
CA LYS A 638 -5.44 -7.54 1.64
C LYS A 638 -5.05 -6.10 1.29
N PHE A 639 -6.02 -5.20 1.37
CA PHE A 639 -5.84 -3.76 1.32
C PHE A 639 -6.55 -3.14 2.52
N LEU A 640 -5.85 -2.35 3.35
CA LEU A 640 -6.47 -1.56 4.43
C LEU A 640 -7.11 -0.31 3.83
N VAL A 641 -8.35 -0.43 3.34
CA VAL A 641 -9.04 0.64 2.59
C VAL A 641 -10.53 0.74 2.92
N GLY A 642 -11.14 1.88 2.59
CA GLY A 642 -12.59 2.07 2.69
C GLY A 642 -13.06 2.02 4.14
N TYR A 643 -13.81 0.97 4.49
CA TYR A 643 -14.27 0.74 5.87
C TYR A 643 -13.14 0.76 6.88
N GLU A 644 -11.98 0.18 6.54
CA GLU A 644 -10.84 0.07 7.46
C GLU A 644 -10.09 1.39 7.69
N MET A 645 -10.32 2.39 6.83
CA MET A 645 -9.79 3.75 6.98
C MET A 645 -10.81 4.72 7.63
N MET A 646 -12.08 4.30 7.75
CA MET A 646 -13.22 5.18 8.09
C MET A 646 -14.07 4.67 9.28
N ALA A 647 -13.80 3.48 9.78
CA ALA A 647 -14.53 2.86 10.89
C ALA A 647 -13.59 2.03 11.81
N GLU A 648 -13.30 0.77 11.47
CA GLU A 648 -12.39 -0.10 12.22
C GLU A 648 -11.72 -1.17 11.33
N PRO A 649 -10.56 -1.72 11.71
CA PRO A 649 -9.89 -2.78 10.95
C PRO A 649 -10.74 -4.07 10.85
N GLN A 650 -10.64 -4.77 9.72
CA GLN A 650 -11.45 -5.95 9.38
C GLN A 650 -10.61 -7.10 8.80
N ARG A 651 -10.76 -8.31 9.34
CA ARG A 651 -10.11 -9.54 8.83
C ARG A 651 -11.10 -10.60 8.35
N ASP A 652 -10.73 -11.32 7.30
CA ASP A 652 -11.52 -12.40 6.70
C ASP A 652 -11.22 -13.75 7.39
N ILE A 653 -9.98 -14.23 7.31
CA ILE A 653 -9.49 -15.48 7.94
C ILE A 653 -9.31 -15.27 9.46
N THR A 654 -9.67 -16.23 10.32
CA THR A 654 -9.45 -16.08 11.78
C THR A 654 -7.96 -16.19 12.15
N PRO A 655 -7.48 -15.58 13.25
CA PRO A 655 -6.10 -15.74 13.71
C PRO A 655 -5.71 -17.21 13.95
N GLU A 656 -6.65 -18.04 14.39
CA GLU A 656 -6.50 -19.47 14.60
C GLU A 656 -6.25 -20.22 13.29
N GLN A 657 -7.06 -19.94 12.26
CA GLN A 657 -6.90 -20.48 10.90
C GLN A 657 -5.60 -20.01 10.24
N ALA A 658 -5.18 -18.77 10.48
CA ALA A 658 -3.92 -18.23 9.99
C ALA A 658 -2.70 -18.93 10.65
N ALA A 659 -2.69 -19.02 11.99
CA ALA A 659 -1.63 -19.67 12.74
C ALA A 659 -1.46 -21.14 12.38
N LYS A 660 -2.59 -21.88 12.22
CA LYS A 660 -2.56 -23.27 11.76
C LYS A 660 -1.82 -23.41 10.43
N ARG A 661 -2.20 -22.61 9.42
CA ARG A 661 -1.55 -22.65 8.10
C ARG A 661 -0.06 -22.32 8.16
N LEU A 662 0.35 -21.38 9.03
CA LEU A 662 1.75 -21.00 9.20
C LEU A 662 2.57 -22.08 9.92
N ARG A 663 2.01 -22.79 10.91
CA ARG A 663 2.67 -23.96 11.56
C ARG A 663 3.07 -25.01 10.53
N ASP A 664 2.15 -25.31 9.61
CA ASP A 664 2.33 -26.34 8.57
C ASP A 664 3.42 -25.97 7.53
N CYS A 665 3.92 -24.73 7.52
CA CYS A 665 4.97 -24.22 6.61
C CYS A 665 6.41 -24.33 7.17
N GLY A 666 6.63 -25.18 8.18
CA GLY A 666 7.95 -25.46 8.75
C GLY A 666 8.95 -26.14 7.79
N GLY A 667 10.15 -26.45 8.30
CA GLY A 667 11.19 -27.17 7.55
C GLY A 667 11.89 -26.35 6.47
N GLU A 668 12.57 -27.02 5.54
CA GLU A 668 13.41 -26.35 4.53
C GLU A 668 12.63 -25.38 3.62
N LEU A 669 13.24 -24.22 3.38
CA LEU A 669 12.76 -23.15 2.49
C LEU A 669 12.52 -23.68 1.06
N TYR A 670 11.33 -23.44 0.51
CA TYR A 670 10.86 -24.01 -0.76
C TYR A 670 11.88 -23.86 -1.91
N ARG A 671 12.50 -22.68 -2.07
CA ARG A 671 13.40 -22.39 -3.20
C ARG A 671 14.73 -23.17 -3.19
N ARG A 672 15.08 -23.83 -2.08
CA ARG A 672 16.24 -24.74 -2.01
C ARG A 672 15.96 -26.11 -2.67
N LYS A 673 14.68 -26.40 -2.97
CA LYS A 673 14.21 -27.67 -3.58
C LYS A 673 13.92 -27.55 -5.08
N LEU A 674 14.16 -26.38 -5.69
CA LEU A 674 13.83 -26.05 -7.08
C LEU A 674 15.07 -26.15 -7.99
#